data_AF-A0A1Y4BLJ6-F1
#
_entry.id   AF-A0A1Y4BLJ6-F1
#
_cell.length_a   1.000
_cell.length_b   1.000
_cell.length_c   1.000
_cell.angle_alpha   90.00
_cell.angle_beta   90.00
_cell.angle_gamma   90.00
#
_symmetry.space_group_name_H-M   'P 1'
#
loop_
_entity.id
_entity.type
_entity.pdbx_description
1 polymer ?
#
loop_
_entity_poly.entity_id
_entity_poly.type
_entity_poly.pdbx_seq_one_letter_code
_entity_poly.pdbx_strand_id
1 'polypeptide(L)'
;MCKGDRHLCTLRGGLTLARRPSAFSALIAIDKPAGMTSHDVVSRVRRAVGEKRVGHAGTLDPAATGVLVVGIGQATKLLGLLTLDRKGYDATFQLGSETTTDDTEGDITRTAEVPGELLDPMVAKLEVSSLAGEQDQVPPAFSAVSVGGRRAYDAARAGEELELAARRIRVYDARLLGVDATARSWELSLDVSKGTYVRSLARDLGRRLGCCAHVSALRRTFSGPVALADCVTLEELEARGAELVHERCLDPVSVLGLPERALSLDEVVDVMNGRRISLGEVRDDCVVRAPAPGERVALTLGGGLAGIWRRDGRHLVCETNFPQAVEGVRVPIDARSLSPESPLDERGARALVRACVPAGRAYRGGFGMRLLDGAVECLLDVPYRAPFSTVAVGEAPEPVRDPLLSEKRALGEDRRFVCAIGAFDGLHRGHRALLARARAEAGRRGCRLAVVTFSPDPARVLSPDAAPDELLSADDREYALIDSGADALLVFSFTPELAAAPYERFVREGLGSLLDVRAIVVGEDFRLGARGAGTVPALRELGRADGFDVIGVPLASEGGAPITATRIRGLIGRGSVEEASALMGRCHFVAGTVEHGRGEGTGFGFPTANVRVDVGACLPAEGVYAGFVVVGSALGTDHVGEVAYPAAINVGKPRSFSPGEEGEPFLEATLLGFEGDLYGAVVRVAFVRWLREPRTFPSLDELERVVLGNVSWVRATLGERGVELSGRRA
;
A
#
# COMPACT_ATOMS: atom_id res chain seq x y z
N MET A 1 -12.22 -37.14 62.28
CA MET A 1 -12.85 -36.16 63.20
C MET A 1 -12.91 -34.83 62.44
N CYS A 2 -13.94 -34.60 61.61
CA CYS A 2 -15.13 -33.73 61.82
C CYS A 2 -14.78 -32.25 62.07
N LYS A 3 -15.38 -31.21 61.43
CA LYS A 3 -16.44 -31.08 60.40
C LYS A 3 -16.57 -29.56 60.02
N GLY A 4 -17.15 -29.25 58.85
CA GLY A 4 -17.74 -27.93 58.50
C GLY A 4 -17.45 -27.45 57.06
N ASP A 5 -18.10 -28.02 56.02
CA ASP A 5 -19.27 -27.49 55.26
C ASP A 5 -18.89 -26.38 54.25
N ARG A 6 -18.76 -26.58 52.93
CA ARG A 6 -19.72 -27.00 51.87
C ARG A 6 -21.08 -26.27 51.86
N HIS A 7 -21.13 -25.13 51.18
CA HIS A 7 -22.27 -24.68 50.36
C HIS A 7 -21.71 -24.28 48.99
N LEU A 8 -21.83 -25.08 47.91
CA LEU A 8 -23.03 -25.38 47.12
C LEU A 8 -23.89 -24.13 46.82
N CYS A 9 -23.59 -23.48 45.70
CA CYS A 9 -24.60 -22.83 44.88
C CYS A 9 -24.54 -23.44 43.48
N THR A 10 -25.03 -24.67 43.35
CA THR A 10 -25.50 -25.21 42.08
C THR A 10 -26.87 -24.60 41.82
N LEU A 11 -26.92 -23.56 41.00
CA LEU A 11 -28.16 -23.17 40.35
C LEU A 11 -28.52 -24.27 39.35
N ARG A 12 -29.61 -24.99 39.66
CA ARG A 12 -30.27 -25.93 38.74
C ARG A 12 -30.77 -25.16 37.52
N GLY A 13 -30.07 -25.34 36.41
CA GLY A 13 -30.36 -24.71 35.12
C GLY A 13 -29.04 -24.41 34.44
N GLY A 14 -28.58 -25.30 33.57
CA GLY A 14 -27.30 -25.21 32.86
C GLY A 14 -27.23 -24.02 31.90
N LEU A 15 -27.08 -22.81 32.45
CA LEU A 15 -26.60 -21.64 31.75
C LEU A 15 -25.12 -21.50 32.11
N THR A 16 -24.27 -21.91 31.18
CA THR A 16 -22.86 -21.53 31.18
C THR A 16 -22.83 -20.00 31.31
N LEU A 17 -22.22 -19.46 32.36
CA LEU A 17 -21.99 -18.02 32.48
C LEU A 17 -21.36 -17.55 31.18
N ALA A 18 -22.11 -16.76 30.41
CA ALA A 18 -21.63 -16.17 29.16
C ALA A 18 -20.27 -15.54 29.45
N ARG A 19 -19.27 -15.86 28.61
CA ARG A 19 -17.94 -15.24 28.72
C ARG A 19 -18.13 -13.74 28.91
N ARG A 20 -17.49 -13.15 29.93
CA ARG A 20 -17.50 -11.70 30.11
C ARG A 20 -17.14 -11.03 28.77
N PRO A 21 -17.85 -9.96 28.36
CA PRO A 21 -17.48 -9.21 27.18
C PRO A 21 -16.01 -8.78 27.30
N SER A 22 -15.27 -8.85 26.19
CA SER A 22 -13.93 -8.27 26.13
C SER A 22 -14.01 -6.76 26.36
N ALA A 23 -12.99 -6.18 26.99
CA ALA A 23 -12.90 -4.74 27.21
C ALA A 23 -12.86 -3.98 25.88
N PHE A 24 -12.18 -4.57 24.87
CA PHE A 24 -12.08 -4.03 23.52
C PHE A 24 -11.98 -5.16 22.49
N SER A 25 -12.12 -4.82 21.20
CA SER A 25 -11.98 -5.76 20.09
C SER A 25 -11.17 -5.13 18.96
N ALA A 26 -10.07 -5.77 18.54
CA ALA A 26 -9.16 -5.22 17.54
C ALA A 26 -8.40 -6.31 16.77
N LEU A 27 -7.93 -5.98 15.57
CA LEU A 27 -6.89 -6.72 14.86
C LEU A 27 -5.55 -6.02 15.06
N ILE A 28 -4.49 -6.77 15.31
CA ILE A 28 -3.11 -6.25 15.39
C ILE A 28 -2.15 -7.17 14.64
N ALA A 29 -1.09 -6.62 14.06
CA ALA A 29 -0.01 -7.39 13.47
C ALA A 29 1.19 -7.42 14.44
N ILE A 30 1.74 -8.61 14.66
CA ILE A 30 2.92 -8.82 15.51
C ILE A 30 4.09 -9.23 14.62
N ASP A 31 5.25 -8.59 14.79
CA ASP A 31 6.50 -9.10 14.26
C ASP A 31 6.94 -10.25 15.18
N LYS A 32 6.60 -11.47 14.77
CA LYS A 32 6.86 -12.66 15.57
C LYS A 32 8.38 -12.89 15.63
N PRO A 33 8.98 -13.01 16.83
CA PRO A 33 10.38 -13.42 16.99
C PRO A 33 10.58 -14.92 16.73
N ALA A 34 11.84 -15.30 16.52
CA ALA A 34 12.23 -16.71 16.40
C ALA A 34 12.08 -17.44 17.76
N GLY A 35 12.00 -18.77 17.71
CA GLY A 35 11.99 -19.63 18.91
C GLY A 35 10.65 -19.69 19.66
N MET A 36 9.57 -19.15 19.10
CA MET A 36 8.23 -19.19 19.70
C MET A 36 7.22 -19.73 18.70
N THR A 37 6.23 -20.51 19.12
CA THR A 37 5.10 -20.87 18.26
C THR A 37 4.15 -19.68 18.09
N SER A 38 3.28 -19.71 17.08
CA SER A 38 2.19 -18.72 16.95
C SER A 38 1.24 -18.72 18.17
N HIS A 39 1.12 -19.84 18.89
CA HIS A 39 0.31 -19.95 20.10
C HIS A 39 0.99 -19.31 21.32
N ASP A 40 2.32 -19.33 21.38
CA ASP A 40 3.10 -18.63 22.42
C ASP A 40 2.94 -17.13 22.26
N VAL A 41 3.00 -16.62 21.02
CA VAL A 41 2.70 -15.21 20.70
C VAL A 41 1.31 -14.84 21.21
N VAL A 42 0.27 -15.61 20.85
CA VAL A 42 -1.10 -15.39 21.36
C VAL A 42 -1.14 -15.37 22.90
N SER A 43 -0.39 -16.25 23.56
CA SER A 43 -0.34 -16.31 25.02
C SER A 43 0.32 -15.07 25.63
N ARG A 44 1.36 -14.52 25.00
CA ARG A 44 1.99 -13.25 25.40
C ARG A 44 1.04 -12.07 25.16
N VAL A 45 0.38 -12.00 24.01
CA VAL A 45 -0.63 -10.96 23.72
C VAL A 45 -1.75 -10.98 24.77
N ARG A 46 -2.29 -12.16 25.13
CA ARG A 46 -3.32 -12.28 26.18
C ARG A 46 -2.88 -11.66 27.51
N ARG A 47 -1.63 -11.88 27.91
CA ARG A 47 -1.09 -11.33 29.16
C ARG A 47 -0.89 -9.83 29.07
N ALA A 48 -0.29 -9.36 27.98
CA ALA A 48 0.02 -7.95 27.76
C ALA A 48 -1.23 -7.05 27.77
N VAL A 49 -2.33 -7.52 27.16
CA VAL A 49 -3.57 -6.71 27.04
C VAL A 49 -4.64 -7.07 28.07
N GLY A 50 -4.41 -8.09 28.90
CA GLY A 50 -5.39 -8.57 29.89
C GLY A 50 -6.63 -9.27 29.31
N GLU A 51 -6.61 -9.66 28.04
CA GLU A 51 -7.76 -10.31 27.36
C GLU A 51 -7.64 -11.83 27.28
N LYS A 52 -8.75 -12.53 27.50
CA LYS A 52 -8.79 -13.99 27.37
C LYS A 52 -9.03 -14.45 25.94
N ARG A 53 -9.81 -13.67 25.18
CA ARG A 53 -10.24 -14.04 23.84
C ARG A 53 -9.26 -13.48 22.82
N VAL A 54 -8.23 -14.25 22.53
CA VAL A 54 -7.21 -13.90 21.52
C VAL A 54 -6.91 -15.12 20.66
N GLY A 55 -6.75 -14.91 19.36
CA GLY A 55 -6.39 -15.92 18.37
C GLY A 55 -5.54 -15.31 17.25
N HIS A 56 -5.06 -16.13 16.31
CA HIS A 56 -4.24 -15.67 15.20
C HIS A 56 -4.71 -16.23 13.85
N ALA A 57 -4.28 -15.60 12.76
CA ALA A 57 -4.44 -16.08 11.39
C ALA A 57 -3.06 -16.28 10.73
N GLY A 58 -2.96 -17.29 9.87
CA GLY A 58 -1.72 -17.60 9.14
C GLY A 58 -0.59 -18.06 10.06
N THR A 59 -0.67 -19.28 10.60
CA THR A 59 0.37 -19.89 11.44
C THR A 59 1.78 -19.75 10.85
N LEU A 60 2.73 -19.41 11.72
CA LEU A 60 4.17 -19.48 11.50
C LEU A 60 4.79 -20.55 12.41
N ASP A 61 5.73 -21.30 11.85
CA ASP A 61 6.55 -22.28 12.55
C ASP A 61 7.48 -21.57 13.57
N PRO A 62 8.03 -22.29 14.57
CA PRO A 62 8.80 -21.67 15.65
C PRO A 62 10.01 -20.86 15.18
N ALA A 63 10.80 -21.43 14.27
CA ALA A 63 11.96 -20.79 13.66
C ALA A 63 11.61 -19.60 12.72
N ALA A 64 10.39 -19.55 12.18
CA ALA A 64 10.00 -18.50 11.24
C ALA A 64 9.65 -17.18 11.95
N THR A 65 10.13 -16.06 11.45
CA THR A 65 9.88 -14.71 12.00
C THR A 65 8.91 -13.90 11.13
N GLY A 66 8.53 -12.70 11.59
CA GLY A 66 7.82 -11.73 10.76
C GLY A 66 6.31 -11.66 11.01
N VAL A 67 5.58 -11.14 10.03
CA VAL A 67 4.18 -10.71 10.18
C VAL A 67 3.29 -11.82 10.70
N LEU A 68 2.61 -11.66 11.85
CA LEU A 68 1.55 -12.54 12.35
C LEU A 68 0.31 -11.72 12.72
N VAL A 69 -0.83 -12.00 12.08
CA VAL A 69 -2.09 -11.29 12.38
C VAL A 69 -2.77 -11.92 13.59
N VAL A 70 -3.07 -11.09 14.59
CA VAL A 70 -3.67 -11.48 15.87
C VAL A 70 -5.00 -10.75 16.04
N GLY A 71 -6.05 -11.48 16.42
CA GLY A 71 -7.37 -10.93 16.71
C GLY A 71 -7.65 -10.98 18.20
N ILE A 72 -8.14 -9.87 18.75
CA ILE A 72 -8.51 -9.70 20.16
C ILE A 72 -10.03 -9.48 20.27
N GLY A 73 -10.65 -10.11 21.27
CA GLY A 73 -12.09 -10.01 21.50
C GLY A 73 -12.92 -10.59 20.36
N GLN A 74 -13.92 -9.84 19.91
CA GLN A 74 -14.79 -10.25 18.79
C GLN A 74 -14.05 -10.35 17.46
N ALA A 75 -12.92 -9.65 17.30
CA ALA A 75 -12.09 -9.70 16.10
C ALA A 75 -11.54 -11.11 15.80
N THR A 76 -11.51 -12.01 16.79
CA THR A 76 -11.19 -13.43 16.55
C THR A 76 -12.13 -14.12 15.54
N LYS A 77 -13.36 -13.63 15.36
CA LYS A 77 -14.27 -14.13 14.31
C LYS A 77 -13.80 -13.74 12.91
N LEU A 78 -13.06 -12.64 12.78
CA LEU A 78 -12.55 -12.16 11.49
C LEU A 78 -11.41 -13.02 10.95
N LEU A 79 -10.67 -13.72 11.81
CA LEU A 79 -9.44 -14.45 11.44
C LEU A 79 -9.65 -15.48 10.33
N GLY A 80 -10.83 -16.11 10.25
CA GLY A 80 -11.19 -17.03 9.17
C GLY A 80 -11.73 -16.36 7.90
N LEU A 81 -12.03 -15.06 7.96
CA LEU A 81 -12.58 -14.24 6.88
C LEU A 81 -11.52 -13.35 6.20
N LEU A 82 -10.33 -13.23 6.81
CA LEU A 82 -9.27 -12.37 6.28
C LEU A 82 -8.75 -12.88 4.92
N THR A 83 -8.56 -11.94 4.00
CA THR A 83 -8.06 -12.20 2.64
C THR A 83 -6.53 -12.33 2.63
N LEU A 84 -6.02 -13.41 3.23
CA LEU A 84 -4.58 -13.70 3.39
C LEU A 84 -4.05 -14.65 2.29
N ASP A 85 -4.52 -14.46 1.06
CA ASP A 85 -4.31 -15.37 -0.06
C ASP A 85 -2.92 -15.28 -0.71
N ARG A 86 -2.18 -14.20 -0.46
CA ARG A 86 -0.77 -14.02 -0.84
C ARG A 86 0.10 -13.84 0.39
N LYS A 87 1.35 -14.28 0.32
CA LYS A 87 2.33 -14.14 1.39
C LYS A 87 3.70 -13.85 0.81
N GLY A 88 4.43 -12.93 1.43
CA GLY A 88 5.81 -12.62 1.10
C GLY A 88 6.76 -13.23 2.11
N TYR A 89 7.91 -13.73 1.64
CA TYR A 89 8.95 -14.28 2.50
C TYR A 89 10.33 -13.86 2.02
N ASP A 90 11.20 -13.50 2.96
CA ASP A 90 12.64 -13.58 2.76
C ASP A 90 13.13 -14.87 3.41
N ALA A 91 13.87 -15.67 2.65
CA ALA A 91 14.32 -16.99 3.08
C ALA A 91 15.79 -17.21 2.71
N THR A 92 16.48 -17.95 3.55
CA THR A 92 17.83 -18.46 3.28
C THR A 92 17.74 -19.95 3.03
N PHE A 93 18.13 -20.38 1.83
CA PHE A 93 18.23 -21.78 1.46
C PHE A 93 19.67 -22.24 1.65
N GLN A 94 19.87 -23.16 2.59
CA GLN A 94 21.15 -23.80 2.82
C GLN A 94 21.31 -24.96 1.83
N LEU A 95 22.38 -24.94 1.03
CA LEU A 95 22.68 -26.00 0.05
C LEU A 95 23.56 -27.08 0.68
N GLY A 96 23.44 -28.31 0.15
CA GLY A 96 24.31 -29.43 0.50
C GLY A 96 23.68 -30.45 1.46
N SER A 97 22.51 -30.16 2.02
CA SER A 97 21.80 -31.09 2.90
C SER A 97 20.28 -30.94 2.88
N GLU A 98 19.58 -32.06 3.08
CA GLU A 98 18.16 -32.15 3.40
C GLU A 98 18.00 -32.58 4.87
N THR A 99 16.90 -32.17 5.52
CA THR A 99 16.60 -32.48 6.92
C THR A 99 15.20 -33.09 7.06
N THR A 100 14.89 -33.70 8.20
CA THR A 100 13.57 -34.33 8.46
C THR A 100 12.40 -33.35 8.44
N THR A 101 12.65 -32.08 8.76
CA THR A 101 11.65 -31.01 8.83
C THR A 101 11.75 -30.01 7.67
N ASP A 102 12.67 -30.22 6.73
CA ASP A 102 13.01 -29.28 5.65
C ASP A 102 13.48 -27.89 6.14
N ASP A 103 13.89 -27.81 7.40
CA ASP A 103 14.52 -26.64 8.04
C ASP A 103 15.62 -27.06 9.03
N THR A 104 16.27 -26.10 9.68
CA THR A 104 17.36 -26.34 10.63
C THR A 104 16.93 -26.99 11.95
N GLU A 105 15.64 -27.16 12.24
CA GLU A 105 15.19 -27.83 13.46
C GLU A 105 15.27 -29.37 13.36
N GLY A 106 15.38 -29.91 12.13
CA GLY A 106 15.40 -31.34 11.86
C GLY A 106 16.81 -31.92 11.71
N ASP A 107 16.92 -33.23 11.93
CA ASP A 107 18.15 -33.99 11.70
C ASP A 107 18.45 -34.12 10.20
N ILE A 108 19.73 -34.12 9.83
CA ILE A 108 20.18 -34.31 8.45
C ILE A 108 19.81 -35.72 7.98
N THR A 109 19.05 -35.82 6.89
CA THR A 109 18.64 -37.10 6.28
C THR A 109 19.48 -37.45 5.07
N ARG A 110 19.96 -36.44 4.34
CA ARG A 110 20.76 -36.60 3.13
C ARG A 110 21.72 -35.44 2.96
N THR A 111 22.90 -35.72 2.44
CA THR A 111 23.88 -34.71 2.01
C THR A 111 24.27 -34.94 0.56
N ALA A 112 24.66 -33.87 -0.12
CA ALA A 112 25.23 -33.92 -1.46
C ALA A 112 26.27 -32.83 -1.63
N GLU A 113 27.18 -33.03 -2.58
CA GLU A 113 28.13 -31.98 -2.97
C GLU A 113 27.37 -30.81 -3.60
N VAL A 114 27.82 -29.59 -3.33
CA VAL A 114 27.27 -28.37 -3.94
C VAL A 114 28.17 -28.01 -5.13
N PRO A 115 27.70 -28.15 -6.39
CA PRO A 115 28.47 -27.76 -7.56
C PRO A 115 28.92 -26.29 -7.45
N GLY A 116 30.17 -26.01 -7.78
CA GLY A 116 30.73 -24.66 -7.68
C GLY A 116 29.98 -23.62 -8.52
N GLU A 117 29.38 -24.03 -9.64
CA GLU A 117 28.53 -23.19 -10.49
C GLU A 117 27.27 -22.68 -9.77
N LEU A 118 26.73 -23.41 -8.79
CA LEU A 118 25.59 -22.94 -7.99
C LEU A 118 25.97 -21.82 -7.02
N LEU A 119 27.27 -21.59 -6.82
CA LEU A 119 27.78 -20.47 -6.02
C LEU A 119 28.02 -19.22 -6.89
N ASP A 120 27.84 -19.32 -8.21
CA ASP A 120 27.82 -18.17 -9.10
C ASP A 120 26.47 -17.42 -9.00
N PRO A 121 26.45 -16.12 -8.67
CA PRO A 121 25.22 -15.35 -8.53
C PRO A 121 24.32 -15.34 -9.77
N MET A 122 24.88 -15.43 -10.98
CA MET A 122 24.10 -15.45 -12.22
C MET A 122 23.35 -16.78 -12.38
N VAL A 123 24.02 -17.89 -12.09
CA VAL A 123 23.41 -19.23 -12.13
C VAL A 123 22.33 -19.34 -11.06
N ALA A 124 22.67 -18.97 -9.82
CA ALA A 124 21.72 -18.95 -8.71
C ALA A 124 20.48 -18.10 -9.04
N LYS A 125 20.67 -16.95 -9.68
CA LYS A 125 19.57 -16.06 -10.07
C LYS A 125 18.65 -16.71 -11.09
N LEU A 126 19.21 -17.41 -12.09
CA LEU A 126 18.43 -18.13 -13.09
C LEU A 126 17.60 -19.25 -12.44
N GLU A 127 18.22 -20.03 -11.56
CA GLU A 127 17.57 -21.13 -10.86
C GLU A 127 16.47 -20.66 -9.92
N VAL A 128 16.69 -19.60 -9.15
CA VAL A 128 15.67 -19.01 -8.27
C VAL A 128 14.52 -18.45 -9.09
N SER A 129 14.79 -17.77 -10.21
CA SER A 129 13.73 -17.20 -11.06
C SER A 129 12.81 -18.28 -11.64
N SER A 130 13.34 -19.48 -11.90
CA SER A 130 12.55 -20.62 -12.41
C SER A 130 11.55 -21.21 -11.39
N LEU A 131 11.56 -20.75 -10.13
CA LEU A 131 10.54 -21.13 -9.15
C LEU A 131 9.18 -20.46 -9.44
N ALA A 132 9.18 -19.34 -10.17
CA ALA A 132 7.97 -18.60 -10.49
C ALA A 132 7.02 -19.43 -11.36
N GLY A 133 5.71 -19.27 -11.13
CA GLY A 133 4.65 -19.98 -11.85
C GLY A 133 3.83 -20.94 -10.97
N GLU A 134 2.96 -21.70 -11.63
CA GLU A 134 2.15 -22.72 -10.97
C GLU A 134 2.92 -24.05 -10.86
N GLN A 135 2.86 -24.67 -9.70
CA GLN A 135 3.51 -25.96 -9.46
C GLN A 135 2.74 -26.80 -8.44
N ASP A 136 2.86 -28.12 -8.52
CA ASP A 136 2.34 -29.03 -7.50
C ASP A 136 3.39 -29.25 -6.43
N GLN A 137 3.03 -28.98 -5.18
CA GLN A 137 3.93 -29.09 -4.04
C GLN A 137 3.40 -30.12 -3.05
N VAL A 138 4.27 -31.04 -2.63
CA VAL A 138 4.02 -31.92 -1.49
C VAL A 138 4.42 -31.20 -0.21
N PRO A 139 3.48 -30.92 0.72
CA PRO A 139 3.78 -30.29 2.00
C PRO A 139 4.84 -31.07 2.81
N PRO A 140 5.53 -30.43 3.76
CA PRO A 140 6.45 -31.14 4.65
C PRO A 140 5.68 -32.08 5.58
N ALA A 141 6.33 -33.17 6.01
CA ALA A 141 5.76 -34.15 6.94
C ALA A 141 5.28 -33.49 8.25
N PHE A 142 6.06 -32.53 8.75
CA PHE A 142 5.74 -31.72 9.94
C PHE A 142 4.86 -30.52 9.58
N SER A 143 3.68 -30.77 9.03
CA SER A 143 2.70 -29.73 8.69
C SER A 143 1.36 -29.91 9.40
N ALA A 144 0.58 -28.83 9.46
CA ALA A 144 -0.78 -28.84 10.03
C ALA A 144 -1.83 -29.55 9.15
N VAL A 145 -1.42 -30.14 8.02
CA VAL A 145 -2.31 -30.88 7.11
C VAL A 145 -2.91 -32.08 7.85
N SER A 146 -4.19 -32.37 7.65
CA SER A 146 -4.85 -33.55 8.19
C SER A 146 -5.25 -34.51 7.07
N VAL A 147 -4.96 -35.80 7.23
CA VAL A 147 -5.36 -36.89 6.33
C VAL A 147 -6.15 -37.90 7.15
N GLY A 148 -7.38 -38.21 6.74
CA GLY A 148 -8.25 -39.14 7.48
C GLY A 148 -8.57 -38.72 8.92
N GLY A 149 -8.50 -37.42 9.23
CA GLY A 149 -8.76 -36.88 10.58
C GLY A 149 -7.52 -36.79 11.49
N ARG A 150 -6.36 -37.32 11.06
CA ARG A 150 -5.10 -37.22 11.80
C ARG A 150 -4.16 -36.18 11.18
N ARG A 151 -3.58 -35.30 12.00
CA ARG A 151 -2.63 -34.28 11.52
C ARG A 151 -1.28 -34.92 11.18
N ALA A 152 -0.66 -34.47 10.10
CA ALA A 152 0.63 -34.93 9.60
C ALA A 152 1.74 -34.73 10.63
N TYR A 153 1.74 -33.56 11.29
CA TYR A 153 2.62 -33.27 12.41
C TYR A 153 2.53 -34.30 13.55
N ASP A 154 1.32 -34.73 13.93
CA ASP A 154 1.13 -35.68 15.03
C ASP A 154 1.65 -37.08 14.63
N ALA A 155 1.44 -37.47 13.36
CA ALA A 155 1.95 -38.72 12.80
C ALA A 155 3.49 -38.73 12.70
N ALA A 156 4.09 -37.64 12.20
CA ALA A 156 5.53 -37.52 12.06
C ALA A 156 6.26 -37.58 13.42
N ARG A 157 5.68 -36.99 14.47
CA ARG A 157 6.19 -37.11 15.85
C ARG A 157 6.06 -38.51 16.44
N ALA A 158 5.09 -39.29 15.97
CA ALA A 158 4.94 -40.71 16.34
C ALA A 158 5.90 -41.63 15.55
N GLY A 159 6.72 -41.07 14.63
CA GLY A 159 7.61 -41.84 13.76
C GLY A 159 6.87 -42.56 12.63
N GLU A 160 5.64 -42.17 12.34
CA GLU A 160 4.82 -42.77 11.28
C GLU A 160 4.88 -41.94 10.00
N GLU A 161 5.16 -42.59 8.86
CA GLU A 161 5.10 -41.95 7.55
C GLU A 161 3.64 -41.84 7.07
N LEU A 162 3.21 -40.61 6.79
CA LEU A 162 1.90 -40.31 6.23
C LEU A 162 2.11 -39.79 4.80
N GLU A 163 1.54 -40.47 3.80
CA GLU A 163 1.59 -39.97 2.42
C GLU A 163 0.77 -38.69 2.29
N LEU A 164 1.45 -37.59 1.97
CA LEU A 164 0.83 -36.28 1.75
C LEU A 164 0.57 -36.06 0.26
N ALA A 165 -0.70 -35.82 -0.09
CA ALA A 165 -1.06 -35.48 -1.46
C ALA A 165 -0.47 -34.12 -1.86
N ALA A 166 0.06 -34.05 -3.08
CA ALA A 166 0.52 -32.80 -3.68
C ALA A 166 -0.65 -31.81 -3.83
N ARG A 167 -0.34 -30.52 -3.70
CA ARG A 167 -1.32 -29.43 -3.81
C ARG A 167 -0.81 -28.39 -4.78
N ARG A 168 -1.72 -27.86 -5.60
CA ARG A 168 -1.42 -26.77 -6.50
C ARG A 168 -1.11 -25.50 -5.71
N ILE A 169 0.05 -24.92 -5.97
CA ILE A 169 0.49 -23.62 -5.45
C ILE A 169 0.86 -22.71 -6.63
N ARG A 170 0.98 -21.41 -6.35
CA ARG A 170 1.59 -20.44 -7.26
C ARG A 170 2.68 -19.66 -6.54
N VAL A 171 3.84 -19.56 -7.18
CA VAL A 171 4.89 -18.60 -6.84
C VAL A 171 4.71 -17.44 -7.81
N TYR A 172 4.33 -16.28 -7.30
CA TYR A 172 4.12 -15.08 -8.11
C TYR A 172 5.45 -14.42 -8.47
N ASP A 173 6.39 -14.38 -7.53
CA ASP A 173 7.74 -13.83 -7.74
C ASP A 173 8.75 -14.60 -6.89
N ALA A 174 9.97 -14.77 -7.41
CA ALA A 174 11.09 -15.41 -6.73
C ALA A 174 12.40 -14.75 -7.18
N ARG A 175 13.11 -14.16 -6.22
CA ARG A 175 14.26 -13.31 -6.51
C ARG A 175 15.43 -13.64 -5.62
N LEU A 176 16.60 -13.80 -6.21
CA LEU A 176 17.85 -13.92 -5.48
C LEU A 176 18.24 -12.56 -4.90
N LEU A 177 18.45 -12.50 -3.59
CA LEU A 177 18.96 -11.35 -2.84
C LEU A 177 20.48 -11.43 -2.69
N GLY A 178 21.03 -12.64 -2.49
CA GLY A 178 22.45 -12.84 -2.28
C GLY A 178 22.87 -14.31 -2.36
N VAL A 179 24.17 -14.52 -2.57
CA VAL A 179 24.81 -15.83 -2.47
C VAL A 179 25.95 -15.71 -1.48
N ASP A 180 25.95 -16.55 -0.46
CA ASP A 180 27.13 -16.76 0.38
C ASP A 180 27.83 -18.04 -0.09
N ALA A 181 28.93 -17.86 -0.83
CA ALA A 181 29.73 -18.97 -1.34
C ALA A 181 30.44 -19.75 -0.21
N THR A 182 30.71 -19.11 0.93
CA THR A 182 31.41 -19.73 2.07
C THR A 182 30.43 -20.57 2.88
N ALA A 183 29.27 -20.00 3.23
CA ALA A 183 28.20 -20.72 3.91
C ALA A 183 27.45 -21.68 2.97
N ARG A 184 27.61 -21.54 1.65
CA ARG A 184 26.88 -22.29 0.61
C ARG A 184 25.37 -22.10 0.73
N SER A 185 24.95 -20.84 0.79
CA SER A 185 23.55 -20.49 0.96
C SER A 185 23.09 -19.45 -0.05
N TRP A 186 21.80 -19.50 -0.36
CA TRP A 186 21.11 -18.52 -1.20
C TRP A 186 20.11 -17.74 -0.34
N GLU A 187 20.19 -16.42 -0.39
CA GLU A 187 19.17 -15.54 0.17
C GLU A 187 18.22 -15.13 -0.94
N LEU A 188 16.92 -15.22 -0.67
CA LEU A 188 15.91 -15.01 -1.70
C LEU A 188 14.61 -14.45 -1.12
N SER A 189 13.94 -13.65 -1.94
CA SER A 189 12.64 -13.06 -1.67
C SER A 189 11.59 -13.75 -2.51
N LEU A 190 10.48 -14.14 -1.89
CA LEU A 190 9.44 -14.98 -2.46
C LEU A 190 8.07 -14.34 -2.25
N ASP A 191 7.24 -14.32 -3.29
CA ASP A 191 5.82 -13.99 -3.21
C ASP A 191 5.01 -15.22 -3.64
N VAL A 192 4.20 -15.74 -2.72
CA VAL A 192 3.56 -17.05 -2.90
C VAL A 192 2.08 -17.03 -2.52
N SER A 193 1.32 -17.92 -3.13
CA SER A 193 -0.06 -18.20 -2.75
C SER A 193 -0.19 -18.75 -1.33
N LYS A 194 -1.38 -18.66 -0.75
CA LYS A 194 -1.70 -19.37 0.49
C LYS A 194 -1.47 -20.88 0.32
N GLY A 195 -1.03 -21.51 1.40
CA GLY A 195 -0.76 -22.96 1.42
C GLY A 195 0.60 -23.36 0.87
N THR A 196 1.39 -22.43 0.32
CA THR A 196 2.79 -22.69 -0.06
C THR A 196 3.66 -22.89 1.18
N TYR A 197 4.44 -23.97 1.17
CA TYR A 197 5.47 -24.28 2.15
C TYR A 197 6.83 -23.92 1.58
N VAL A 198 7.43 -22.83 2.07
CA VAL A 198 8.76 -22.37 1.61
C VAL A 198 9.84 -23.43 1.88
N ARG A 199 9.70 -24.19 2.98
CA ARG A 199 10.57 -25.33 3.31
C ARG A 199 10.60 -26.39 2.21
N SER A 200 9.42 -26.73 1.68
CA SER A 200 9.32 -27.67 0.55
C SER A 200 9.87 -27.07 -0.74
N LEU A 201 9.75 -25.75 -0.98
CA LEU A 201 10.40 -25.09 -2.13
C LEU A 201 11.93 -25.28 -2.07
N ALA A 202 12.55 -25.09 -0.91
CA ALA A 202 13.99 -25.31 -0.75
C ALA A 202 14.37 -26.77 -1.06
N ARG A 203 13.69 -27.73 -0.41
CA ARG A 203 13.91 -29.17 -0.62
C ARG A 203 13.78 -29.54 -2.10
N ASP A 204 12.67 -29.16 -2.72
CA ASP A 204 12.36 -29.58 -4.09
C ASP A 204 13.32 -28.92 -5.09
N LEU A 205 13.74 -27.67 -4.87
CA LEU A 205 14.80 -27.00 -5.63
C LEU A 205 16.14 -27.72 -5.49
N GLY A 206 16.56 -28.00 -4.26
CA GLY A 206 17.82 -28.71 -3.98
C GLY A 206 17.87 -30.10 -4.61
N ARG A 207 16.74 -30.82 -4.65
CA ARG A 207 16.60 -32.11 -5.33
C ARG A 207 16.73 -31.97 -6.84
N ARG A 208 16.07 -30.98 -7.43
CA ARG A 208 16.13 -30.69 -8.87
C ARG A 208 17.55 -30.35 -9.31
N LEU A 209 18.27 -29.59 -8.50
CA LEU A 209 19.67 -29.21 -8.72
C LEU A 209 20.67 -30.34 -8.37
N GLY A 210 20.22 -31.41 -7.73
CA GLY A 210 21.07 -32.53 -7.31
C GLY A 210 21.98 -32.24 -6.10
N CYS A 211 21.85 -31.08 -5.46
CA CYS A 211 22.74 -30.64 -4.37
C CYS A 211 22.11 -30.78 -2.97
N CYS A 212 20.83 -31.14 -2.86
CA CYS A 212 20.05 -31.07 -1.61
C CYS A 212 19.94 -29.62 -1.06
N ALA A 213 18.84 -29.30 -0.39
CA ALA A 213 18.70 -28.03 0.30
C ALA A 213 17.61 -28.06 1.37
N HIS A 214 17.70 -27.14 2.32
CA HIS A 214 16.68 -26.88 3.34
C HIS A 214 16.66 -25.38 3.70
N VAL A 215 15.64 -24.93 4.42
CA VAL A 215 15.54 -23.54 4.87
C VAL A 215 16.33 -23.34 6.16
N SER A 216 17.27 -22.40 6.18
CA SER A 216 18.03 -22.04 7.39
C SER A 216 17.54 -20.77 8.07
N ALA A 217 16.89 -19.87 7.34
CA ALA A 217 16.20 -18.71 7.89
C ALA A 217 14.94 -18.42 7.10
N LEU A 218 13.89 -17.97 7.80
CA LEU A 218 12.61 -17.64 7.18
C LEU A 218 11.96 -16.46 7.88
N ARG A 219 11.65 -15.40 7.13
CA ARG A 219 10.97 -14.20 7.61
C ARG A 219 9.79 -13.88 6.71
N ARG A 220 8.58 -13.90 7.25
CA ARG A 220 7.38 -13.48 6.50
C ARG A 220 7.31 -11.96 6.44
N THR A 221 7.42 -11.40 5.24
CA THR A 221 7.46 -9.94 5.00
C THR A 221 6.06 -9.34 4.85
N PHE A 222 5.10 -10.11 4.34
CA PHE A 222 3.68 -9.73 4.33
C PHE A 222 2.74 -10.95 4.31
N SER A 223 1.48 -10.73 4.66
CA SER A 223 0.38 -11.69 4.54
C SER A 223 -0.90 -10.96 4.15
N GLY A 224 -1.40 -11.21 2.95
CA GLY A 224 -2.49 -10.42 2.36
C GLY A 224 -2.11 -8.94 2.32
N PRO A 225 -2.97 -8.02 2.77
CA PRO A 225 -2.69 -6.59 2.81
C PRO A 225 -1.84 -6.14 4.01
N VAL A 226 -1.40 -7.05 4.89
CA VAL A 226 -0.67 -6.71 6.12
C VAL A 226 0.82 -6.97 5.93
N ALA A 227 1.66 -5.95 6.15
CA ALA A 227 3.12 -6.01 5.96
C ALA A 227 3.89 -5.83 7.28
N LEU A 228 5.22 -6.02 7.24
CA LEU A 228 6.10 -5.79 8.39
C LEU A 228 5.99 -4.36 8.96
N ALA A 229 5.73 -3.36 8.12
CA ALA A 229 5.55 -1.98 8.56
C ALA A 229 4.32 -1.77 9.45
N ASP A 230 3.33 -2.66 9.38
CA ASP A 230 2.13 -2.62 10.22
C ASP A 230 2.35 -3.30 11.58
N CYS A 231 3.46 -4.02 11.73
CA CYS A 231 3.72 -4.82 12.92
C CYS A 231 4.19 -3.99 14.12
N VAL A 232 3.90 -4.52 15.30
CA VAL A 232 4.56 -4.15 16.56
C VAL A 232 5.35 -5.35 17.08
N THR A 233 6.37 -5.11 17.88
CA THR A 233 7.10 -6.16 18.58
C THR A 233 6.34 -6.61 19.83
N LEU A 234 6.66 -7.80 20.36
CA LEU A 234 6.07 -8.28 21.59
C LEU A 234 6.53 -7.47 22.81
N GLU A 235 7.77 -6.98 22.77
CA GLU A 235 8.39 -6.20 23.81
C GLU A 235 7.69 -4.84 23.95
N GLU A 236 7.41 -4.16 22.82
CA GLU A 236 6.60 -2.92 22.81
C GLU A 236 5.20 -3.16 23.36
N LEU A 237 4.56 -4.27 22.94
CA LEU A 237 3.22 -4.62 23.37
C LEU A 237 3.15 -4.95 24.86
N GLU A 238 4.15 -5.64 25.40
CA GLU A 238 4.20 -5.93 26.84
C GLU A 238 4.46 -4.69 27.68
N ALA A 239 5.22 -3.72 27.15
CA ALA A 239 5.47 -2.45 27.84
C ALA A 239 4.22 -1.54 27.87
N ARG A 240 3.44 -1.50 26.79
CA ARG A 240 2.35 -0.52 26.60
C ARG A 240 0.94 -1.12 26.66
N GLY A 241 0.80 -2.44 26.56
CA GLY A 241 -0.47 -3.15 26.67
C GLY A 241 -1.53 -2.70 25.67
N ALA A 242 -2.77 -2.53 26.14
CA ALA A 242 -3.91 -2.17 25.31
C ALA A 242 -3.77 -0.81 24.61
N GLU A 243 -3.04 0.14 25.19
CA GLU A 243 -2.81 1.47 24.61
C GLU A 243 -2.14 1.36 23.23
N LEU A 244 -1.08 0.54 23.13
CA LEU A 244 -0.41 0.30 21.84
C LEU A 244 -1.35 -0.37 20.83
N VAL A 245 -2.24 -1.25 21.30
CA VAL A 245 -3.22 -1.89 20.40
C VAL A 245 -4.18 -0.85 19.83
N HIS A 246 -4.68 0.08 20.63
CA HIS A 246 -5.54 1.15 20.12
C HIS A 246 -4.81 2.04 19.11
N GLU A 247 -3.52 2.33 19.33
CA GLU A 247 -2.71 3.13 18.40
C GLU A 247 -2.40 2.39 17.08
N ARG A 248 -2.10 1.09 17.16
CA ARG A 248 -1.52 0.31 16.05
C ARG A 248 -2.45 -0.76 15.50
N CYS A 249 -3.73 -0.79 15.88
CA CYS A 249 -4.67 -1.75 15.33
C CYS A 249 -4.83 -1.56 13.81
N LEU A 250 -5.01 -2.69 13.13
CA LEU A 250 -5.27 -2.75 11.70
C LEU A 250 -6.71 -2.30 11.43
N ASP A 251 -6.93 -1.72 10.25
CA ASP A 251 -8.28 -1.43 9.78
C ASP A 251 -8.96 -2.73 9.32
N PRO A 252 -9.99 -3.23 10.03
CA PRO A 252 -10.61 -4.49 9.68
C PRO A 252 -11.33 -4.45 8.33
N VAL A 253 -11.83 -3.29 7.88
CA VAL A 253 -12.49 -3.17 6.56
C VAL A 253 -11.45 -3.31 5.45
N SER A 254 -10.33 -2.59 5.59
CA SER A 254 -9.20 -2.66 4.67
C SER A 254 -8.61 -4.06 4.58
N VAL A 255 -8.37 -4.73 5.73
CA VAL A 255 -7.80 -6.09 5.74
C VAL A 255 -8.76 -7.14 5.16
N LEU A 256 -10.07 -6.95 5.30
CA LEU A 256 -11.07 -7.83 4.68
C LEU A 256 -11.21 -7.56 3.17
N GLY A 257 -10.93 -6.34 2.71
CA GLY A 257 -11.14 -5.92 1.32
C GLY A 257 -12.62 -5.90 0.94
N LEU A 258 -13.49 -5.43 1.86
CA LEU A 258 -14.93 -5.34 1.64
C LEU A 258 -15.37 -3.89 1.42
N PRO A 259 -16.36 -3.64 0.55
CA PRO A 259 -16.99 -2.33 0.46
C PRO A 259 -17.68 -1.97 1.78
N GLU A 260 -17.56 -0.71 2.17
CA GLU A 260 -17.98 -0.16 3.45
C GLU A 260 -19.35 0.50 3.35
N ARG A 261 -20.19 0.38 4.38
CA ARG A 261 -21.37 1.24 4.57
C ARG A 261 -21.48 1.68 6.03
N ALA A 262 -21.48 2.99 6.22
CA ALA A 262 -21.74 3.59 7.53
C ALA A 262 -23.22 3.41 7.93
N LEU A 263 -23.45 3.07 9.20
CA LEU A 263 -24.77 2.94 9.77
C LEU A 263 -25.37 4.28 10.16
N SER A 264 -26.68 4.45 9.94
CA SER A 264 -27.44 5.50 10.61
C SER A 264 -27.74 5.11 12.06
N LEU A 265 -28.06 6.09 12.90
CA LEU A 265 -28.40 5.85 14.31
C LEU A 265 -29.59 4.90 14.48
N ASP A 266 -30.58 4.98 13.57
CA ASP A 266 -31.77 4.15 13.61
C ASP A 266 -31.48 2.67 13.24
N GLU A 267 -30.43 2.42 12.45
CA GLU A 267 -30.04 1.08 12.02
C GLU A 267 -29.20 0.33 13.07
N VAL A 268 -28.60 1.04 14.03
CA VAL A 268 -27.66 0.46 15.02
C VAL A 268 -28.29 -0.70 15.78
N VAL A 269 -29.51 -0.52 16.30
CA VAL A 269 -30.20 -1.55 17.09
C VAL A 269 -30.48 -2.79 16.25
N ASP A 270 -30.91 -2.61 15.00
CA ASP A 270 -31.21 -3.72 14.10
C ASP A 270 -29.95 -4.52 13.75
N VAL A 271 -28.86 -3.83 13.43
CA VAL A 271 -27.56 -4.46 13.10
C VAL A 271 -26.96 -5.18 14.31
N MET A 272 -26.99 -4.58 15.50
CA MET A 272 -26.51 -5.23 16.72
C MET A 272 -27.27 -6.54 17.01
N ASN A 273 -28.55 -6.62 16.62
CA ASN A 273 -29.38 -7.82 16.76
C ASN A 273 -29.36 -8.74 15.53
N GLY A 274 -28.49 -8.49 14.54
CA GLY A 274 -28.33 -9.33 13.35
C GLY A 274 -29.53 -9.29 12.38
N ARG A 275 -30.36 -8.25 12.44
CA ARG A 275 -31.53 -8.11 11.57
C ARG A 275 -31.11 -7.66 10.17
N ARG A 276 -31.99 -7.91 9.20
CA ARG A 276 -31.83 -7.41 7.83
C ARG A 276 -32.08 -5.91 7.78
N ILE A 277 -31.35 -5.21 6.93
CA ILE A 277 -31.51 -3.76 6.70
C ILE A 277 -31.74 -3.48 5.20
N SER A 278 -32.11 -2.25 4.87
CA SER A 278 -32.21 -1.79 3.47
C SER A 278 -30.85 -1.89 2.76
N LEU A 279 -30.79 -1.81 1.41
CA LEU A 279 -29.49 -1.90 0.70
C LEU A 279 -28.57 -0.73 1.01
N GLY A 280 -29.10 0.49 0.98
CA GLY A 280 -28.29 1.71 0.97
C GLY A 280 -27.27 1.73 -0.17
N GLU A 281 -26.28 2.60 -0.02
CA GLU A 281 -25.09 2.66 -0.87
C GLU A 281 -23.89 2.16 -0.08
N VAL A 282 -22.93 1.58 -0.79
CA VAL A 282 -21.65 1.18 -0.26
C VAL A 282 -20.56 2.02 -0.90
N ARG A 283 -19.53 2.31 -0.12
CA ARG A 283 -18.28 2.90 -0.53
C ARG A 283 -17.26 1.78 -0.74
N ASP A 284 -16.87 1.58 -1.98
CA ASP A 284 -15.78 0.70 -2.37
C ASP A 284 -14.58 1.58 -2.71
N ASP A 285 -13.67 1.72 -1.74
CA ASP A 285 -12.68 2.80 -1.63
C ASP A 285 -13.29 4.20 -1.72
N CYS A 286 -13.54 4.64 -2.94
CA CYS A 286 -14.02 5.97 -3.26
C CYS A 286 -15.20 5.98 -4.23
N VAL A 287 -15.58 4.81 -4.76
CA VAL A 287 -16.78 4.64 -5.56
C VAL A 287 -17.95 4.44 -4.61
N VAL A 288 -18.95 5.30 -4.72
CA VAL A 288 -20.24 5.07 -4.07
C VAL A 288 -21.15 4.39 -5.07
N ARG A 289 -21.65 3.21 -4.71
CA ARG A 289 -22.53 2.41 -5.57
C ARG A 289 -23.48 1.56 -4.74
N ALA A 290 -24.52 1.02 -5.38
CA ALA A 290 -25.27 -0.06 -4.77
C ALA A 290 -24.38 -1.32 -4.61
N PRO A 291 -24.56 -2.12 -3.53
CA PRO A 291 -23.87 -3.41 -3.40
C PRO A 291 -24.25 -4.34 -4.56
N ALA A 292 -23.34 -5.11 -5.14
CA ALA A 292 -23.64 -6.08 -6.20
C ALA A 292 -24.39 -7.31 -5.66
N PRO A 293 -25.17 -8.05 -6.48
CA PRO A 293 -25.87 -9.25 -6.04
C PRO A 293 -24.92 -10.26 -5.39
N GLY A 294 -25.23 -10.71 -4.17
CA GLY A 294 -24.40 -11.66 -3.41
C GLY A 294 -23.13 -11.05 -2.79
N GLU A 295 -22.86 -9.77 -2.98
CA GLU A 295 -21.69 -9.09 -2.42
C GLU A 295 -21.76 -8.98 -0.90
N ARG A 296 -20.62 -9.15 -0.24
CA ARG A 296 -20.45 -8.90 1.19
C ARG A 296 -20.07 -7.44 1.43
N VAL A 297 -20.63 -6.85 2.48
CA VAL A 297 -20.53 -5.44 2.84
C VAL A 297 -20.13 -5.35 4.30
N ALA A 298 -19.13 -4.51 4.58
CA ALA A 298 -18.74 -4.15 5.93
C ALA A 298 -19.61 -2.99 6.45
N LEU A 299 -20.32 -3.21 7.57
CA LEU A 299 -21.13 -2.19 8.22
C LEU A 299 -20.34 -1.52 9.33
N THR A 300 -20.22 -0.19 9.29
CA THR A 300 -19.34 0.58 10.19
C THR A 300 -20.11 1.58 11.05
N LEU A 301 -19.60 1.80 12.27
CA LEU A 301 -20.15 2.76 13.22
C LEU A 301 -19.03 3.31 14.09
N GLY A 302 -18.85 4.63 14.11
CA GLY A 302 -17.94 5.31 15.04
C GLY A 302 -16.49 4.81 15.02
N GLY A 303 -15.92 4.56 13.84
CA GLY A 303 -14.55 4.03 13.70
C GLY A 303 -14.40 2.53 14.03
N GLY A 304 -15.51 1.81 14.17
CA GLY A 304 -15.53 0.37 14.36
C GLY A 304 -16.35 -0.39 13.31
N LEU A 305 -15.98 -1.64 13.07
CA LEU A 305 -16.73 -2.60 12.25
C LEU A 305 -17.82 -3.23 13.11
N ALA A 306 -19.07 -2.86 12.85
CA ALA A 306 -20.25 -3.39 13.52
C ALA A 306 -20.68 -4.76 12.95
N GLY A 307 -20.32 -5.06 11.69
CA GLY A 307 -20.84 -6.26 11.05
C GLY A 307 -20.37 -6.53 9.62
N ILE A 308 -20.60 -7.77 9.16
CA ILE A 308 -20.49 -8.19 7.75
C ILE A 308 -21.86 -8.72 7.30
N TRP A 309 -22.44 -8.08 6.30
CA TRP A 309 -23.74 -8.42 5.72
C TRP A 309 -23.56 -8.80 4.26
N ARG A 310 -24.46 -9.61 3.71
CA ARG A 310 -24.47 -9.98 2.29
C ARG A 310 -25.71 -9.43 1.60
N ARG A 311 -25.58 -8.95 0.37
CA ARG A 311 -26.75 -8.59 -0.44
C ARG A 311 -27.55 -9.83 -0.82
N ASP A 312 -28.83 -9.80 -0.44
CA ASP A 312 -29.85 -10.77 -0.84
C ASP A 312 -31.10 -10.02 -1.33
N GLY A 313 -31.32 -10.07 -2.66
CA GLY A 313 -32.37 -9.31 -3.32
C GLY A 313 -32.27 -7.80 -3.09
N ARG A 314 -33.25 -7.26 -2.36
CA ARG A 314 -33.38 -5.83 -2.00
C ARG A 314 -32.96 -5.52 -0.56
N HIS A 315 -32.29 -6.46 0.11
CA HIS A 315 -31.88 -6.31 1.49
C HIS A 315 -30.41 -6.70 1.67
N LEU A 316 -29.82 -6.20 2.75
CA LEU A 316 -28.61 -6.77 3.32
C LEU A 316 -29.03 -7.73 4.44
N VAL A 317 -28.50 -8.96 4.42
CA VAL A 317 -28.75 -9.99 5.44
C VAL A 317 -27.48 -10.27 6.24
N CYS A 318 -27.62 -10.48 7.55
CA CYS A 318 -26.49 -10.66 8.45
C CYS A 318 -25.71 -11.95 8.13
N GLU A 319 -24.40 -11.83 7.92
CA GLU A 319 -23.46 -12.96 7.88
C GLU A 319 -22.71 -13.07 9.21
N THR A 320 -22.28 -11.94 9.77
CA THR A 320 -21.64 -11.88 11.10
C THR A 320 -21.86 -10.52 11.74
N ASN A 321 -22.35 -10.47 12.98
CA ASN A 321 -22.49 -9.25 13.76
C ASN A 321 -21.48 -9.14 14.91
N PHE A 322 -21.11 -7.91 15.25
CA PHE A 322 -20.21 -7.56 16.33
C PHE A 322 -20.92 -6.62 17.32
N PRO A 323 -21.59 -7.16 18.36
CA PRO A 323 -22.25 -6.33 19.38
C PRO A 323 -21.29 -5.34 20.07
N GLN A 324 -20.01 -5.68 20.14
CA GLN A 324 -18.93 -4.74 20.37
C GLN A 324 -18.18 -4.59 19.04
N ALA A 325 -18.21 -3.40 18.46
CA ALA A 325 -17.58 -3.13 17.18
C ALA A 325 -16.07 -3.45 17.23
N VAL A 326 -15.53 -3.99 16.14
CA VAL A 326 -14.08 -4.20 16.02
C VAL A 326 -13.45 -2.87 15.63
N GLU A 327 -12.61 -2.33 16.50
CA GLU A 327 -11.99 -1.02 16.35
C GLU A 327 -10.98 -0.98 15.20
N GLY A 328 -10.61 0.25 14.81
CA GLY A 328 -9.53 0.51 13.86
C GLY A 328 -10.00 0.85 12.45
N VAL A 329 -11.31 0.90 12.20
CA VAL A 329 -11.85 1.36 10.91
C VAL A 329 -11.39 2.81 10.71
N ARG A 330 -10.56 3.03 9.69
CA ARG A 330 -10.01 4.35 9.40
C ARG A 330 -11.12 5.16 8.77
N VAL A 331 -11.66 6.09 9.54
CA VAL A 331 -12.53 7.12 9.00
C VAL A 331 -11.63 8.11 8.27
N PRO A 332 -11.90 8.43 6.98
CA PRO A 332 -11.21 9.51 6.31
C PRO A 332 -11.31 10.78 7.17
N ILE A 333 -10.15 11.36 7.53
CA ILE A 333 -10.13 12.59 8.30
C ILE A 333 -10.68 13.70 7.40
N ASP A 334 -11.82 14.27 7.79
CA ASP A 334 -12.34 15.46 7.13
C ASP A 334 -11.55 16.67 7.64
N ALA A 335 -10.65 17.20 6.81
CA ALA A 335 -9.84 18.36 7.18
C ALA A 335 -10.70 19.57 7.61
N ARG A 336 -11.96 19.66 7.15
CA ARG A 336 -12.91 20.72 7.53
C ARG A 336 -13.34 20.63 8.99
N SER A 337 -13.34 19.45 9.59
CA SER A 337 -13.75 19.25 10.99
C SER A 337 -12.63 19.50 12.00
N LEU A 338 -11.37 19.66 11.57
CA LEU A 338 -10.23 19.85 12.47
C LEU A 338 -10.22 21.25 13.08
N SER A 339 -10.32 21.35 14.39
CA SER A 339 -10.26 22.63 15.10
C SER A 339 -9.58 22.47 16.46
N PRO A 340 -9.28 23.56 17.20
CA PRO A 340 -8.79 23.45 18.57
C PRO A 340 -9.74 22.66 19.50
N GLU A 341 -11.04 22.65 19.21
CA GLU A 341 -12.05 21.88 19.93
C GLU A 341 -12.16 20.41 19.46
N SER A 342 -11.56 20.08 18.32
CA SER A 342 -11.52 18.73 17.73
C SER A 342 -10.14 18.49 17.11
N PRO A 343 -9.10 18.37 17.96
CA PRO A 343 -7.73 18.28 17.51
C PRO A 343 -7.40 16.90 16.94
N LEU A 344 -6.34 16.85 16.16
CA LEU A 344 -5.78 15.62 15.62
C LEU A 344 -4.86 14.98 16.66
N ASP A 345 -5.09 13.70 16.97
CA ASP A 345 -4.15 12.92 17.76
C ASP A 345 -2.94 12.46 16.91
N GLU A 346 -1.89 11.95 17.55
CA GLU A 346 -0.66 11.55 16.84
C GLU A 346 -0.95 10.48 15.76
N ARG A 347 -1.86 9.54 16.07
CA ARG A 347 -2.30 8.49 15.14
C ARG A 347 -2.96 9.09 13.90
N GLY A 348 -3.86 10.05 14.10
CA GLY A 348 -4.53 10.79 13.06
C GLY A 348 -3.57 11.62 12.22
N ALA A 349 -2.60 12.29 12.85
CA ALA A 349 -1.55 13.05 12.15
C ALA A 349 -0.71 12.14 11.25
N ARG A 350 -0.25 11.01 11.80
CA ARG A 350 0.51 10.01 11.04
C ARG A 350 -0.30 9.44 9.88
N ALA A 351 -1.57 9.11 10.11
CA ALA A 351 -2.46 8.57 9.09
C ALA A 351 -2.73 9.60 7.98
N LEU A 352 -3.00 10.86 8.36
CA LEU A 352 -3.21 11.96 7.43
C LEU A 352 -1.98 12.12 6.54
N VAL A 353 -0.79 12.29 7.12
CA VAL A 353 0.43 12.56 6.35
C VAL A 353 0.83 11.37 5.47
N ARG A 354 0.76 10.13 5.97
CA ARG A 354 1.02 8.92 5.17
C ARG A 354 0.05 8.74 4.01
N ALA A 355 -1.19 9.23 4.13
CA ALA A 355 -2.12 9.24 3.00
C ALA A 355 -1.73 10.28 1.94
N CYS A 356 -1.03 11.35 2.34
CA CYS A 356 -0.64 12.46 1.48
C CYS A 356 0.62 12.16 0.69
N VAL A 357 1.69 11.81 1.40
CA VAL A 357 3.04 11.72 0.86
C VAL A 357 3.37 10.25 0.57
N PRO A 358 3.66 9.87 -0.69
CA PRO A 358 4.18 8.55 -1.00
C PRO A 358 5.44 8.27 -0.18
N ALA A 359 5.57 7.08 0.39
CA ALA A 359 6.72 6.76 1.25
C ALA A 359 8.00 6.83 0.40
N GLY A 360 8.90 7.75 0.73
CA GLY A 360 10.14 7.98 0.00
C GLY A 360 11.06 6.76 0.13
N ARG A 361 11.03 5.86 -0.85
CA ARG A 361 12.09 4.86 -1.01
C ARG A 361 13.24 5.54 -1.74
N ALA A 362 14.35 5.75 -1.02
CA ALA A 362 15.53 6.43 -1.53
C ALA A 362 15.93 5.93 -2.92
N TYR A 363 16.07 6.85 -3.88
CA TYR A 363 16.60 6.59 -5.21
C TYR A 363 18.10 6.91 -5.26
N ARG A 364 18.87 6.05 -5.92
CA ARG A 364 20.18 6.37 -6.51
C ARG A 364 20.03 6.36 -8.04
N GLY A 365 20.57 7.42 -8.65
CA GLY A 365 20.45 7.86 -10.05
C GLY A 365 20.62 6.85 -11.19
N GLY A 366 20.20 7.31 -12.38
CA GLY A 366 20.61 6.83 -13.70
C GLY A 366 19.61 5.93 -14.41
N PHE A 367 19.42 6.18 -15.71
CA PHE A 367 18.57 5.45 -16.65
C PHE A 367 18.55 3.93 -16.41
N GLY A 368 17.34 3.41 -16.21
CA GLY A 368 17.02 1.98 -16.10
C GLY A 368 17.15 1.40 -14.70
N MET A 369 16.09 1.39 -13.88
CA MET A 369 16.12 0.60 -12.65
C MET A 369 14.78 0.00 -12.19
N ARG A 370 14.87 -1.27 -11.76
CA ARG A 370 13.82 -2.11 -11.15
C ARG A 370 13.59 -1.72 -9.68
N LEU A 371 12.33 -1.73 -9.24
CA LEU A 371 11.97 -1.55 -7.84
C LEU A 371 11.64 -2.88 -7.16
N LEU A 372 12.56 -3.36 -6.33
CA LEU A 372 12.28 -4.40 -5.34
C LEU A 372 12.10 -3.73 -3.98
N ASP A 373 10.83 -3.56 -3.61
CA ASP A 373 10.30 -3.79 -2.26
C ASP A 373 8.75 -3.59 -2.27
N GLY A 374 8.05 -4.16 -3.26
CA GLY A 374 6.65 -4.59 -3.08
C GLY A 374 5.56 -4.18 -4.09
N ALA A 375 5.61 -4.34 -5.41
CA ALA A 375 6.60 -4.86 -6.35
C ALA A 375 6.11 -4.46 -7.77
N VAL A 376 6.83 -3.57 -8.44
CA VAL A 376 6.73 -3.37 -9.89
C VAL A 376 7.90 -4.11 -10.51
N GLU A 377 7.63 -5.18 -11.27
CA GLU A 377 8.70 -6.01 -11.85
C GLU A 377 9.46 -5.30 -12.99
N CYS A 378 8.89 -4.23 -13.55
CA CYS A 378 9.58 -3.37 -14.50
C CYS A 378 8.94 -1.97 -14.58
N LEU A 379 9.72 -0.94 -14.28
CA LEU A 379 9.48 0.43 -14.75
C LEU A 379 10.18 0.53 -16.11
N LEU A 380 9.41 0.70 -17.18
CA LEU A 380 9.94 0.92 -18.53
C LEU A 380 9.60 2.35 -18.93
N ASP A 381 10.63 3.19 -19.03
CA ASP A 381 10.52 4.44 -19.77
C ASP A 381 10.71 4.11 -21.26
N VAL A 382 9.61 4.16 -22.00
CA VAL A 382 9.58 3.78 -23.42
C VAL A 382 9.62 5.06 -24.26
N PRO A 383 10.77 5.39 -24.87
CA PRO A 383 10.81 6.48 -25.83
C PRO A 383 9.97 6.08 -27.04
N TYR A 384 9.15 7.00 -27.53
CA TYR A 384 8.27 6.79 -28.68
C TYR A 384 9.02 6.44 -30.00
N ARG A 385 10.35 6.37 -30.03
CA ARG A 385 11.12 5.91 -31.21
C ARG A 385 11.49 4.42 -31.17
N ALA A 386 11.48 3.77 -30.02
CA ALA A 386 12.10 2.44 -29.87
C ALA A 386 11.31 1.27 -30.53
N PRO A 387 9.97 1.15 -30.47
CA PRO A 387 9.26 0.05 -31.15
C PRO A 387 8.80 0.37 -32.58
N PHE A 388 9.11 1.57 -33.11
CA PHE A 388 8.49 2.11 -34.32
C PHE A 388 9.42 2.18 -35.55
N SER A 389 10.58 1.53 -35.51
CA SER A 389 11.44 1.42 -36.69
C SER A 389 10.86 0.39 -37.68
N THR A 390 10.14 0.88 -38.68
CA THR A 390 10.05 0.18 -39.97
C THR A 390 11.46 0.06 -40.52
N VAL A 391 12.04 -1.15 -40.52
CA VAL A 391 13.21 -1.45 -41.34
C VAL A 391 12.80 -1.22 -42.79
N ALA A 392 13.35 -0.17 -43.39
CA ALA A 392 13.18 0.07 -44.82
C ALA A 392 13.69 -1.16 -45.58
N VAL A 393 12.91 -1.64 -46.54
CA VAL A 393 13.27 -2.75 -47.41
C VAL A 393 14.48 -2.31 -48.26
N GLY A 394 15.66 -2.78 -47.87
CA GLY A 394 16.90 -2.53 -48.60
C GLY A 394 18.12 -2.69 -47.70
N GLU A 395 18.77 -3.84 -47.83
CA GLU A 395 20.01 -4.28 -47.14
C GLU A 395 19.84 -4.72 -45.68
N ALA A 396 20.28 -5.96 -45.42
CA ALA A 396 20.24 -6.59 -44.11
C ALA A 396 21.15 -5.82 -43.15
N PRO A 397 20.64 -5.27 -42.03
CA PRO A 397 21.51 -4.75 -40.99
C PRO A 397 22.19 -5.92 -40.27
N GLU A 398 23.44 -5.71 -39.87
CA GLU A 398 24.10 -6.47 -38.80
C GLU A 398 23.12 -6.71 -37.62
N PRO A 399 23.26 -7.81 -36.84
CA PRO A 399 22.36 -8.11 -35.74
C PRO A 399 22.44 -7.00 -34.69
N VAL A 400 21.57 -6.00 -34.81
CA VAL A 400 21.26 -5.04 -33.76
C VAL A 400 20.76 -5.89 -32.59
N ARG A 401 21.50 -5.89 -31.48
CA ARG A 401 20.97 -6.32 -30.19
C ARG A 401 19.85 -5.36 -29.85
N ASP A 402 18.63 -5.71 -30.26
CA ASP A 402 17.44 -4.91 -30.00
C ASP A 402 17.24 -4.79 -28.47
N PRO A 403 17.40 -3.57 -27.89
CA PRO A 403 17.22 -3.34 -26.47
C PRO A 403 15.82 -3.79 -26.00
N LEU A 404 14.79 -3.62 -26.84
CA LEU A 404 13.42 -4.02 -26.52
C LEU A 404 13.26 -5.53 -26.43
N LEU A 405 14.00 -6.31 -27.21
CA LEU A 405 14.00 -7.77 -27.09
C LEU A 405 14.70 -8.24 -25.81
N SER A 406 15.70 -7.49 -25.33
CA SER A 406 16.36 -7.74 -24.03
C SER A 406 15.47 -7.33 -22.84
N GLU A 407 14.69 -6.26 -22.97
CA GLU A 407 13.70 -5.80 -21.99
C GLU A 407 12.43 -6.67 -21.99
N LYS A 408 12.04 -7.23 -23.14
CA LYS A 408 11.00 -8.25 -23.24
C LYS A 408 11.30 -9.46 -22.34
N ARG A 409 12.57 -9.80 -22.12
CA ARG A 409 12.99 -10.86 -21.19
C ARG A 409 12.89 -10.44 -19.72
N ALA A 410 12.86 -9.14 -19.42
CA ALA A 410 12.76 -8.63 -18.04
C ALA A 410 11.34 -8.74 -17.45
N LEU A 411 10.29 -8.85 -18.27
CA LEU A 411 8.88 -8.98 -17.84
C LEU A 411 8.45 -10.41 -17.46
N GLY A 412 9.36 -11.40 -17.47
CA GLY A 412 9.09 -12.79 -17.08
C GLY A 412 8.34 -13.63 -18.13
N GLU A 413 8.12 -14.92 -17.82
CA GLU A 413 7.46 -15.90 -18.70
C GLU A 413 5.92 -15.76 -18.73
N ASP A 414 5.29 -15.22 -17.68
CA ASP A 414 3.83 -14.99 -17.61
C ASP A 414 3.47 -13.57 -18.04
N ARG A 415 3.23 -13.40 -19.35
CA ARG A 415 3.09 -12.10 -20.03
C ARG A 415 1.68 -11.54 -20.09
N ARG A 416 0.72 -12.15 -19.38
CA ARG A 416 -0.71 -11.80 -19.49
C ARG A 416 -1.07 -10.64 -18.58
N PHE A 417 -1.42 -9.50 -19.18
CA PHE A 417 -1.71 -8.27 -18.43
C PHE A 417 -3.15 -7.77 -18.62
N VAL A 418 -3.71 -7.27 -17.52
CA VAL A 418 -4.77 -6.26 -17.55
C VAL A 418 -4.10 -4.90 -17.45
N CYS A 419 -4.40 -4.00 -18.39
CA CYS A 419 -3.79 -2.68 -18.47
C CYS A 419 -4.75 -1.61 -17.96
N ALA A 420 -4.33 -0.79 -17.01
CA ALA A 420 -4.98 0.48 -16.65
C ALA A 420 -4.26 1.63 -17.34
N ILE A 421 -4.96 2.45 -18.13
CA ILE A 421 -4.34 3.52 -18.93
C ILE A 421 -4.88 4.89 -18.51
N GLY A 422 -3.99 5.85 -18.27
CA GLY A 422 -4.37 7.22 -17.93
C GLY A 422 -3.16 8.13 -17.65
N ALA A 423 -3.40 9.44 -17.58
CA ALA A 423 -2.37 10.40 -17.16
C ALA A 423 -2.14 10.40 -15.64
N PHE A 424 -3.16 9.98 -14.88
CA PHE A 424 -3.14 9.77 -13.43
C PHE A 424 -2.70 10.98 -12.58
N ASP A 425 -2.75 12.21 -13.10
CA ASP A 425 -2.35 13.39 -12.33
C ASP A 425 -3.19 13.55 -11.05
N GLY A 426 -2.50 13.81 -9.94
CA GLY A 426 -3.08 13.89 -8.60
C GLY A 426 -3.47 12.55 -7.96
N LEU A 427 -3.53 11.45 -8.71
CA LEU A 427 -4.00 10.13 -8.24
C LEU A 427 -5.25 10.22 -7.34
N HIS A 428 -6.20 11.05 -7.75
CA HIS A 428 -7.40 11.32 -6.98
C HIS A 428 -8.30 10.09 -6.84
N ARG A 429 -9.35 10.20 -6.03
CA ARG A 429 -10.34 9.12 -5.80
C ARG A 429 -10.79 8.45 -7.10
N GLY A 430 -11.18 9.20 -8.13
CA GLY A 430 -11.52 8.61 -9.45
C GLY A 430 -10.44 7.70 -10.06
N HIS A 431 -9.15 8.05 -9.95
CA HIS A 431 -8.05 7.20 -10.42
C HIS A 431 -7.86 5.96 -9.56
N ARG A 432 -7.95 6.08 -8.24
CA ARG A 432 -7.83 4.96 -7.30
C ARG A 432 -8.92 3.92 -7.53
N ALA A 433 -10.15 4.36 -7.78
CA ALA A 433 -11.27 3.51 -8.18
C ALA A 433 -10.97 2.71 -9.45
N LEU A 434 -10.42 3.37 -10.48
CA LEU A 434 -10.07 2.74 -11.75
C LEU A 434 -8.99 1.67 -11.54
N LEU A 435 -7.95 1.99 -10.77
CA LEU A 435 -6.85 1.07 -10.45
C LEU A 435 -7.34 -0.13 -9.63
N ALA A 436 -8.19 0.09 -8.62
CA ALA A 436 -8.81 -0.99 -7.84
C ALA A 436 -9.66 -1.92 -8.74
N ARG A 437 -10.46 -1.34 -9.65
CA ARG A 437 -11.25 -2.11 -10.62
C ARG A 437 -10.35 -2.92 -11.56
N ALA A 438 -9.22 -2.38 -11.98
CA ALA A 438 -8.23 -3.05 -12.82
C ALA A 438 -7.53 -4.20 -12.07
N ARG A 439 -7.12 -3.99 -10.81
CA ARG A 439 -6.55 -5.03 -9.96
C ARG A 439 -7.52 -6.20 -9.75
N ALA A 440 -8.79 -5.90 -9.47
CA ALA A 440 -9.82 -6.92 -9.30
C ALA A 440 -10.05 -7.72 -10.60
N GLU A 441 -9.94 -7.07 -11.77
CA GLU A 441 -10.01 -7.75 -13.06
C GLU A 441 -8.80 -8.66 -13.31
N ALA A 442 -7.59 -8.16 -13.02
CA ALA A 442 -6.35 -8.91 -13.13
C ALA A 442 -6.42 -10.21 -12.30
N GLY A 443 -6.82 -10.08 -11.03
CA GLY A 443 -7.01 -11.22 -10.12
C GLY A 443 -8.05 -12.22 -10.64
N ARG A 444 -9.20 -11.76 -11.16
CA ARG A 444 -10.23 -12.65 -11.75
C ARG A 444 -9.74 -13.43 -12.97
N ARG A 445 -8.78 -12.88 -13.72
CA ARG A 445 -8.23 -13.51 -14.93
C ARG A 445 -6.93 -14.29 -14.68
N GLY A 446 -6.43 -14.29 -13.44
CA GLY A 446 -5.09 -14.81 -13.13
C GLY A 446 -3.96 -14.06 -13.85
N CYS A 447 -4.22 -12.82 -14.27
CA CYS A 447 -3.31 -11.93 -14.98
C CYS A 447 -2.64 -10.96 -14.02
N ARG A 448 -1.61 -10.28 -14.50
CA ARG A 448 -0.93 -9.18 -13.81
C ARG A 448 -1.55 -7.83 -14.17
N LEU A 449 -1.39 -6.83 -13.32
CA LEU A 449 -1.82 -5.44 -13.55
C LEU A 449 -0.64 -4.62 -14.08
N ALA A 450 -0.77 -4.10 -15.31
CA ALA A 450 0.10 -3.06 -15.83
C ALA A 450 -0.60 -1.70 -15.73
N VAL A 451 0.07 -0.70 -15.20
CA VAL A 451 -0.36 0.69 -15.26
C VAL A 451 0.42 1.39 -16.37
N VAL A 452 -0.29 2.07 -17.26
CA VAL A 452 0.28 2.79 -18.40
C VAL A 452 0.02 4.28 -18.21
N THR A 453 1.09 5.05 -18.13
CA THR A 453 1.05 6.51 -17.97
C THR A 453 1.99 7.20 -18.97
N PHE A 454 2.05 8.52 -18.90
CA PHE A 454 2.69 9.37 -19.88
C PHE A 454 3.55 10.44 -19.21
N SER A 455 4.77 10.64 -19.72
CA SER A 455 5.68 11.69 -19.28
C SER A 455 6.28 12.42 -20.50
N PRO A 456 6.24 13.76 -20.58
CA PRO A 456 5.48 14.66 -19.71
C PRO A 456 3.96 14.39 -19.81
N ASP A 457 3.17 15.02 -18.93
CA ASP A 457 1.70 14.92 -19.00
C ASP A 457 1.18 15.28 -20.41
N PRO A 458 0.22 14.52 -20.98
CA PRO A 458 -0.30 14.79 -22.31
C PRO A 458 -0.79 16.23 -22.51
N ALA A 459 -1.34 16.87 -21.47
CA ALA A 459 -1.81 18.25 -21.54
C ALA A 459 -0.66 19.25 -21.80
N ARG A 460 0.56 18.99 -21.28
CA ARG A 460 1.74 19.82 -21.54
C ARG A 460 2.16 19.81 -23.00
N VAL A 461 1.90 18.73 -23.72
CA VAL A 461 2.29 18.58 -25.14
C VAL A 461 1.18 19.02 -26.07
N LEU A 462 -0.07 18.69 -25.74
CA LEU A 462 -1.24 19.04 -26.55
C LEU A 462 -1.61 20.53 -26.45
N SER A 463 -1.24 21.19 -25.34
CA SER A 463 -1.60 22.57 -25.07
C SER A 463 -0.50 23.26 -24.26
N PRO A 464 0.72 23.44 -24.82
CA PRO A 464 1.88 23.93 -24.07
C PRO A 464 1.65 25.31 -23.44
N ASP A 465 0.98 26.22 -24.15
CA ASP A 465 0.69 27.58 -23.66
C ASP A 465 -0.44 27.64 -22.62
N ALA A 466 -1.19 26.55 -22.45
CA ALA A 466 -2.32 26.43 -21.52
C ALA A 466 -2.20 25.17 -20.65
N ALA A 467 -0.98 24.66 -20.49
CA ALA A 467 -0.73 23.43 -19.76
C ALA A 467 -1.10 23.65 -18.30
N PRO A 468 -1.96 22.80 -17.72
CA PRO A 468 -2.36 22.97 -16.34
C PRO A 468 -1.20 22.62 -15.40
N ASP A 469 -1.13 23.30 -14.26
CA ASP A 469 -0.20 22.93 -13.20
C ASP A 469 -0.44 21.49 -12.73
N GLU A 470 0.63 20.77 -12.40
CA GLU A 470 0.59 19.37 -12.00
C GLU A 470 0.22 19.22 -10.52
N LEU A 471 -0.70 18.29 -10.25
CA LEU A 471 -1.11 17.97 -8.87
C LEU A 471 -0.10 17.06 -8.16
N LEU A 472 0.74 16.35 -8.93
CA LEU A 472 1.88 15.56 -8.47
C LEU A 472 3.05 15.77 -9.43
N SER A 473 4.27 15.84 -8.89
CA SER A 473 5.48 15.74 -9.72
C SER A 473 5.50 14.40 -10.47
N ALA A 474 6.27 14.30 -11.55
CA ALA A 474 6.44 13.04 -12.27
C ALA A 474 6.90 11.91 -11.32
N ASP A 475 7.92 12.18 -10.52
CA ASP A 475 8.47 11.24 -9.54
C ASP A 475 7.41 10.81 -8.51
N ASP A 476 6.72 11.76 -7.86
CA ASP A 476 5.71 11.43 -6.84
C ASP A 476 4.51 10.68 -7.45
N ARG A 477 4.15 10.99 -8.70
CA ARG A 477 3.11 10.25 -9.43
C ARG A 477 3.52 8.81 -9.68
N GLU A 478 4.76 8.59 -10.13
CA GLU A 478 5.30 7.25 -10.34
C GLU A 478 5.32 6.45 -9.02
N TYR A 479 5.84 7.03 -7.93
CA TYR A 479 5.80 6.41 -6.61
C TYR A 479 4.38 6.06 -6.17
N ALA A 480 3.43 6.98 -6.33
CA ALA A 480 2.05 6.75 -5.95
C ALA A 480 1.37 5.66 -6.81
N LEU A 481 1.72 5.55 -8.09
CA LEU A 481 1.24 4.47 -8.97
C LEU A 481 1.85 3.12 -8.63
N ILE A 482 3.12 3.08 -8.23
CA ILE A 482 3.77 1.86 -7.73
C ILE A 482 3.06 1.38 -6.45
N ASP A 483 2.84 2.28 -5.49
CA ASP A 483 2.16 1.98 -4.23
C ASP A 483 0.68 1.62 -4.39
N SER A 484 0.10 1.84 -5.59
CA SER A 484 -1.28 1.43 -5.89
C SER A 484 -1.46 -0.09 -6.10
N GLY A 485 -0.38 -0.86 -6.09
CA GLY A 485 -0.41 -2.32 -6.29
C GLY A 485 -0.33 -2.76 -7.75
N ALA A 486 0.27 -1.92 -8.61
CA ALA A 486 0.63 -2.26 -9.97
C ALA A 486 1.75 -3.32 -9.99
N ASP A 487 1.64 -4.33 -10.86
CA ASP A 487 2.71 -5.32 -11.05
C ASP A 487 3.75 -4.85 -12.10
N ALA A 488 3.37 -3.88 -12.96
CA ALA A 488 4.23 -3.21 -13.95
C ALA A 488 3.80 -1.74 -14.13
N LEU A 489 4.77 -0.83 -14.33
CA LEU A 489 4.51 0.58 -14.68
C LEU A 489 5.19 0.91 -16.01
N LEU A 490 4.41 1.23 -17.03
CA LEU A 490 4.90 1.67 -18.33
C LEU A 490 4.73 3.18 -18.44
N VAL A 491 5.84 3.90 -18.55
CA VAL A 491 5.84 5.35 -18.76
C VAL A 491 6.20 5.60 -20.21
N PHE A 492 5.24 6.05 -21.00
CA PHE A 492 5.49 6.41 -22.39
C PHE A 492 5.91 7.87 -22.48
N SER A 493 7.01 8.10 -23.19
CA SER A 493 7.39 9.46 -23.58
C SER A 493 6.28 10.06 -24.46
N PHE A 494 5.55 11.04 -23.94
CA PHE A 494 4.47 11.67 -24.69
C PHE A 494 5.04 12.78 -25.57
N THR A 495 5.01 12.56 -26.89
CA THR A 495 5.55 13.49 -27.88
C THR A 495 4.48 13.92 -28.88
N PRO A 496 4.68 15.02 -29.64
CA PRO A 496 3.79 15.39 -30.72
C PRO A 496 3.57 14.25 -31.73
N GLU A 497 4.57 13.42 -31.97
CA GLU A 497 4.46 12.26 -32.85
C GLU A 497 3.59 11.14 -32.26
N LEU A 498 3.64 10.91 -30.94
CA LEU A 498 2.72 9.99 -30.26
C LEU A 498 1.29 10.54 -30.27
N ALA A 499 1.13 11.84 -30.01
CA ALA A 499 -0.17 12.52 -30.05
C ALA A 499 -0.85 12.44 -31.43
N ALA A 500 -0.06 12.42 -32.51
CA ALA A 500 -0.55 12.28 -33.88
C ALA A 500 -0.78 10.83 -34.34
N ALA A 501 -0.43 9.83 -33.53
CA ALA A 501 -0.49 8.42 -33.91
C ALA A 501 -1.93 7.86 -33.86
N PRO A 502 -2.32 6.95 -34.78
CA PRO A 502 -3.56 6.18 -34.64
C PRO A 502 -3.58 5.34 -33.35
N TYR A 503 -4.75 5.18 -32.74
CA TYR A 503 -4.88 4.47 -31.46
C TYR A 503 -4.60 2.97 -31.60
N GLU A 504 -4.95 2.39 -32.74
CA GLU A 504 -4.69 0.99 -33.08
C GLU A 504 -3.20 0.72 -33.10
N ARG A 505 -2.41 1.67 -33.61
CA ARG A 505 -0.96 1.58 -33.65
C ARG A 505 -0.39 1.57 -32.24
N PHE A 506 -0.84 2.48 -31.37
CA PHE A 506 -0.40 2.50 -29.96
C PHE A 506 -0.73 1.18 -29.25
N VAL A 507 -1.93 0.63 -29.43
CA VAL A 507 -2.33 -0.62 -28.78
C VAL A 507 -1.56 -1.82 -29.33
N ARG A 508 -1.43 -1.96 -30.65
CA ARG A 508 -0.80 -3.14 -31.28
C ARG A 508 0.72 -3.10 -31.20
N GLU A 509 1.32 -1.97 -31.53
CA GLU A 509 2.78 -1.81 -31.61
C GLU A 509 3.36 -1.31 -30.28
N GLY A 510 2.72 -0.33 -29.65
CA GLY A 510 3.20 0.22 -28.37
C GLY A 510 3.01 -0.77 -27.22
N LEU A 511 1.77 -1.20 -26.96
CA LEU A 511 1.48 -2.14 -25.88
C LEU A 511 1.73 -3.59 -26.27
N GLY A 512 1.24 -4.04 -27.43
CA GLY A 512 1.35 -5.44 -27.87
C GLY A 512 2.77 -5.92 -28.15
N SER A 513 3.74 -5.02 -28.38
CA SER A 513 5.14 -5.40 -28.46
C SER A 513 5.76 -5.73 -27.10
N LEU A 514 5.19 -5.21 -26.01
CA LEU A 514 5.69 -5.35 -24.64
C LEU A 514 4.88 -6.36 -23.83
N LEU A 515 3.56 -6.37 -23.97
CA LEU A 515 2.61 -7.09 -23.13
C LEU A 515 1.69 -8.01 -23.96
N ASP A 516 1.30 -9.16 -23.42
CA ASP A 516 0.14 -9.92 -23.90
C ASP A 516 -1.12 -9.37 -23.19
N VAL A 517 -1.73 -8.36 -23.82
CA VAL A 517 -2.88 -7.63 -23.26
C VAL A 517 -4.14 -8.51 -23.29
N ARG A 518 -4.73 -8.74 -22.12
CA ARG A 518 -5.98 -9.51 -21.93
C ARG A 518 -7.19 -8.66 -21.63
N ALA A 519 -7.00 -7.49 -21.03
CA ALA A 519 -8.03 -6.47 -20.93
C ALA A 519 -7.42 -5.07 -20.78
N ILE A 520 -8.16 -4.06 -21.21
CA ILE A 520 -7.88 -2.64 -20.97
C ILE A 520 -8.97 -2.07 -20.09
N VAL A 521 -8.60 -1.44 -18.98
CA VAL A 521 -9.49 -0.81 -18.02
C VAL A 521 -9.22 0.69 -18.01
N VAL A 522 -10.22 1.48 -18.34
CA VAL A 522 -10.11 2.93 -18.53
C VAL A 522 -11.36 3.64 -18.02
N GLY A 523 -11.31 4.97 -17.85
CA GLY A 523 -12.51 5.77 -17.61
C GLY A 523 -13.51 5.64 -18.76
N GLU A 524 -14.81 5.74 -18.48
CA GLU A 524 -15.84 5.63 -19.52
C GLU A 524 -15.77 6.77 -20.57
N ASP A 525 -15.20 7.91 -20.19
CA ASP A 525 -14.92 9.06 -21.03
C ASP A 525 -13.53 9.05 -21.69
N PHE A 526 -12.77 7.97 -21.51
CA PHE A 526 -11.38 7.86 -21.98
C PHE A 526 -11.26 7.96 -23.50
N ARG A 527 -10.19 8.62 -23.93
CA ARG A 527 -9.82 8.81 -25.33
C ARG A 527 -8.33 8.61 -25.52
N LEU A 528 -7.94 8.00 -26.64
CA LEU A 528 -6.53 7.86 -27.03
C LEU A 528 -6.32 8.00 -28.55
N GLY A 529 -5.07 8.20 -28.95
CA GLY A 529 -4.67 8.37 -30.35
C GLY A 529 -5.10 9.71 -30.96
N ALA A 530 -4.76 9.88 -32.24
CA ALA A 530 -4.91 11.12 -32.98
C ALA A 530 -6.32 11.72 -32.82
N ARG A 531 -6.38 12.96 -32.30
CA ARG A 531 -7.61 13.72 -32.04
C ARG A 531 -8.61 12.99 -31.11
N GLY A 532 -8.13 12.04 -30.30
CA GLY A 532 -8.96 11.28 -29.37
C GLY A 532 -9.90 10.26 -30.03
N ALA A 533 -9.57 9.76 -31.22
CA ALA A 533 -10.41 8.82 -31.98
C ALA A 533 -10.64 7.48 -31.26
N GLY A 534 -9.69 7.02 -30.45
CA GLY A 534 -9.77 5.79 -29.67
C GLY A 534 -10.64 5.94 -28.42
N THR A 535 -11.96 5.99 -28.61
CA THR A 535 -12.96 5.99 -27.54
C THR A 535 -13.19 4.58 -26.98
N VAL A 536 -13.81 4.44 -25.80
CA VAL A 536 -14.15 3.10 -25.24
C VAL A 536 -14.91 2.20 -26.23
N PRO A 537 -15.94 2.66 -26.97
CA PRO A 537 -16.55 1.86 -28.03
C PRO A 537 -15.59 1.43 -29.14
N ALA A 538 -14.72 2.34 -29.62
CA ALA A 538 -13.75 2.04 -30.67
C ALA A 538 -12.68 1.03 -30.22
N LEU A 539 -12.22 1.15 -28.97
CA LEU A 539 -11.30 0.18 -28.36
C LEU A 539 -11.95 -1.18 -28.15
N ARG A 540 -13.25 -1.24 -27.84
CA ARG A 540 -14.00 -2.52 -27.77
C ARG A 540 -14.07 -3.21 -29.13
N GLU A 541 -14.23 -2.45 -30.21
CA GLU A 541 -14.20 -3.00 -31.57
C GLU A 541 -12.81 -3.55 -31.90
N LEU A 542 -11.75 -2.79 -31.61
CA LEU A 542 -10.37 -3.24 -31.74
C LEU A 542 -10.10 -4.51 -30.91
N GLY A 543 -10.55 -4.53 -29.66
CA GLY A 543 -10.39 -5.67 -28.75
C GLY A 543 -11.10 -6.93 -29.21
N ARG A 544 -12.27 -6.83 -29.85
CA ARG A 544 -12.94 -7.98 -30.48
C ARG A 544 -12.13 -8.57 -31.64
N ALA A 545 -11.44 -7.72 -32.41
CA ALA A 545 -10.60 -8.16 -33.51
C ALA A 545 -9.29 -8.79 -33.02
N ASP A 546 -8.71 -8.22 -31.95
CA ASP A 546 -7.35 -8.54 -31.49
C ASP A 546 -7.32 -9.48 -30.26
N GLY A 547 -8.47 -9.83 -29.68
CA GLY A 547 -8.59 -10.85 -28.62
C GLY A 547 -8.43 -10.35 -27.17
N PHE A 548 -8.79 -9.09 -26.89
CA PHE A 548 -8.77 -8.52 -25.54
C PHE A 548 -10.08 -7.77 -25.19
N ASP A 549 -10.40 -7.68 -23.90
CA ASP A 549 -11.60 -6.96 -23.45
C ASP A 549 -11.32 -5.49 -23.16
N VAL A 550 -12.34 -4.63 -23.27
CA VAL A 550 -12.25 -3.22 -22.86
C VAL A 550 -13.38 -2.84 -21.90
N ILE A 551 -12.97 -2.39 -20.72
CA ILE A 551 -13.84 -2.10 -19.58
C ILE A 551 -13.78 -0.59 -19.31
N GLY A 552 -14.86 0.11 -19.65
CA GLY A 552 -15.08 1.49 -19.24
C GLY A 552 -15.61 1.53 -17.80
N VAL A 553 -14.96 2.32 -16.96
CA VAL A 553 -15.33 2.53 -15.55
C VAL A 553 -16.07 3.87 -15.44
N PRO A 554 -17.30 3.90 -14.89
CA PRO A 554 -18.01 5.15 -14.66
C PRO A 554 -17.18 6.11 -13.80
N LEU A 555 -17.23 7.39 -14.13
CA LEU A 555 -16.51 8.42 -13.37
C LEU A 555 -17.04 8.48 -11.93
N ALA A 556 -16.13 8.42 -10.96
CA ALA A 556 -16.47 8.69 -9.57
C ALA A 556 -17.02 10.12 -9.44
N SER A 557 -18.06 10.30 -8.62
CA SER A 557 -18.72 11.58 -8.42
C SER A 557 -18.81 11.93 -6.94
N GLU A 558 -18.68 13.22 -6.62
CA GLU A 558 -18.86 13.78 -5.28
C GLU A 558 -19.71 15.05 -5.40
N GLY A 559 -20.80 15.12 -4.63
CA GLY A 559 -21.77 16.23 -4.71
C GLY A 559 -22.48 16.34 -6.07
N GLY A 560 -22.73 15.22 -6.73
CA GLY A 560 -23.42 15.17 -8.04
C GLY A 560 -22.56 15.57 -9.25
N ALA A 561 -21.27 15.88 -9.05
CA ALA A 561 -20.34 16.21 -10.12
C ALA A 561 -19.15 15.22 -10.17
N PRO A 562 -18.58 14.93 -11.35
CA PRO A 562 -17.40 14.09 -11.48
C PRO A 562 -16.20 14.58 -10.66
N ILE A 563 -15.38 13.63 -10.21
CA ILE A 563 -14.08 13.88 -9.60
C ILE A 563 -13.03 13.88 -10.71
N THR A 564 -12.46 15.05 -11.02
CA THR A 564 -11.47 15.22 -12.09
C THR A 564 -10.29 16.08 -11.62
N ALA A 565 -9.12 15.89 -12.24
CA ALA A 565 -7.95 16.74 -12.01
C ALA A 565 -8.27 18.23 -12.24
N THR A 566 -9.04 18.57 -13.28
CA THR A 566 -9.48 19.96 -13.55
C THR A 566 -10.26 20.56 -12.38
N ARG A 567 -11.23 19.82 -11.81
CA ARG A 567 -12.00 20.28 -10.66
C ARG A 567 -11.11 20.50 -9.43
N ILE A 568 -10.15 19.60 -9.21
CA ILE A 568 -9.22 19.64 -8.08
C ILE A 568 -8.26 20.83 -8.20
N ARG A 569 -7.66 21.05 -9.38
CA ARG A 569 -6.83 22.24 -9.63
C ARG A 569 -7.61 23.53 -9.41
N GLY A 570 -8.86 23.59 -9.89
CA GLY A 570 -9.72 24.74 -9.65
C GLY A 570 -10.02 25.00 -8.17
N LEU A 571 -10.09 23.95 -7.35
CA LEU A 571 -10.26 24.05 -5.88
C LEU A 571 -8.98 24.56 -5.20
N ILE A 572 -7.83 24.00 -5.57
CA ILE A 572 -6.52 24.41 -5.04
C ILE A 572 -6.25 25.87 -5.41
N GLY A 573 -6.44 26.25 -6.68
CA GLY A 573 -6.20 27.61 -7.19
C GLY A 573 -7.06 28.71 -6.55
N ARG A 574 -8.11 28.35 -5.79
CA ARG A 574 -8.92 29.30 -4.99
C ARG A 574 -8.74 29.13 -3.47
N GLY A 575 -7.77 28.33 -3.05
CA GLY A 575 -7.43 28.09 -1.65
C GLY A 575 -8.30 27.06 -0.92
N SER A 576 -9.25 26.40 -1.61
CA SER A 576 -10.16 25.39 -1.05
C SER A 576 -9.47 24.02 -0.90
N VAL A 577 -8.38 23.96 -0.15
CA VAL A 577 -7.53 22.77 0.01
C VAL A 577 -8.24 21.61 0.69
N GLU A 578 -9.21 21.89 1.56
CA GLU A 578 -9.99 20.88 2.29
C GLU A 578 -10.96 20.15 1.36
N GLU A 579 -11.66 20.89 0.51
CA GLU A 579 -12.54 20.33 -0.53
C GLU A 579 -11.72 19.54 -1.56
N ALA A 580 -10.56 20.05 -1.98
CA ALA A 580 -9.64 19.31 -2.84
C ALA A 580 -9.21 17.99 -2.19
N SER A 581 -8.92 18.02 -0.88
CA SER A 581 -8.52 16.85 -0.11
C SER A 581 -9.62 15.78 -0.07
N ALA A 582 -10.88 16.18 0.07
CA ALA A 582 -12.03 15.25 0.03
C ALA A 582 -12.18 14.54 -1.33
N LEU A 583 -11.83 15.23 -2.43
CA LEU A 583 -11.85 14.66 -3.78
C LEU A 583 -10.63 13.78 -4.06
N MET A 584 -9.45 14.12 -3.51
CA MET A 584 -8.25 13.32 -3.67
C MET A 584 -8.21 12.11 -2.73
N GLY A 585 -8.89 12.19 -1.59
CA GLY A 585 -8.78 11.20 -0.50
C GLY A 585 -7.51 11.37 0.35
N ARG A 586 -6.81 12.50 0.18
CA ARG A 586 -5.56 12.88 0.85
C ARG A 586 -5.36 14.39 0.76
N CYS A 587 -4.55 14.98 1.62
CA CYS A 587 -4.19 16.40 1.46
C CYS A 587 -3.39 16.65 0.19
N HIS A 588 -3.55 17.86 -0.35
CA HIS A 588 -2.67 18.36 -1.40
C HIS A 588 -1.27 18.56 -0.83
N PHE A 589 -0.24 18.29 -1.62
CA PHE A 589 1.13 18.62 -1.24
C PHE A 589 1.94 19.07 -2.46
N VAL A 590 3.03 19.78 -2.20
CA VAL A 590 4.03 20.14 -3.20
C VAL A 590 5.42 19.75 -2.69
N ALA A 591 6.31 19.38 -3.62
CA ALA A 591 7.72 19.17 -3.34
C ALA A 591 8.52 20.45 -3.60
N GLY A 592 9.63 20.61 -2.87
CA GLY A 592 10.54 21.72 -3.10
C GLY A 592 11.83 21.59 -2.30
N THR A 593 12.78 22.46 -2.61
CA THR A 593 14.07 22.52 -1.91
C THR A 593 14.06 23.68 -0.91
N VAL A 594 14.53 23.43 0.31
CA VAL A 594 14.68 24.48 1.31
C VAL A 594 15.89 25.35 0.97
N GLU A 595 15.69 26.66 0.89
CA GLU A 595 16.70 27.65 0.58
C GLU A 595 16.92 28.63 1.73
N HIS A 596 18.00 29.40 1.65
CA HIS A 596 18.21 30.50 2.58
C HIS A 596 17.17 31.60 2.33
N GLY A 597 16.37 31.90 3.35
CA GLY A 597 15.45 33.04 3.34
C GLY A 597 16.15 34.39 3.53
N ARG A 598 15.36 35.46 3.55
CA ARG A 598 15.85 36.85 3.78
C ARG A 598 16.34 37.12 5.22
N GLY A 599 16.22 36.14 6.14
CA GLY A 599 16.61 36.27 7.54
C GLY A 599 15.61 37.01 8.44
N GLU A 600 14.48 37.48 7.90
CA GLU A 600 13.50 38.35 8.59
C GLU A 600 12.53 37.58 9.53
N GLY A 601 12.47 36.24 9.44
CA GLY A 601 11.59 35.39 10.27
C GLY A 601 12.22 34.86 11.57
N THR A 602 13.52 35.08 11.80
CA THR A 602 14.24 34.55 12.97
C THR A 602 13.86 35.24 14.30
N GLY A 603 13.17 36.38 14.24
CA GLY A 603 12.79 37.17 15.41
C GLY A 603 11.73 36.54 16.32
N PHE A 604 10.93 35.60 15.84
CA PHE A 604 9.81 35.01 16.59
C PHE A 604 10.14 33.69 17.30
N GLY A 605 11.39 33.20 17.20
CA GLY A 605 11.85 32.00 17.90
C GLY A 605 11.39 30.67 17.30
N PHE A 606 10.88 30.64 16.06
CA PHE A 606 10.51 29.41 15.35
C PHE A 606 11.38 29.18 14.11
N PRO A 607 11.86 27.95 13.86
CA PRO A 607 12.56 27.64 12.63
C PRO A 607 11.63 27.77 11.43
N THR A 608 12.08 28.49 10.41
CA THR A 608 11.28 28.80 9.23
C THR A 608 11.97 28.28 7.97
N ALA A 609 11.30 27.37 7.26
CA ALA A 609 11.77 26.80 6.00
C ALA A 609 11.25 27.64 4.82
N ASN A 610 12.17 28.17 4.02
CA ASN A 610 11.88 28.88 2.79
C ASN A 610 11.97 27.83 1.66
N VAL A 611 10.86 27.46 1.04
CA VAL A 611 10.81 26.34 0.09
C VAL A 611 10.66 26.89 -1.33
N ARG A 612 11.67 26.66 -2.17
CA ARG A 612 11.55 26.82 -3.61
C ARG A 612 10.84 25.60 -4.18
N VAL A 613 9.62 25.82 -4.64
CA VAL A 613 8.72 24.78 -5.15
C VAL A 613 9.09 24.44 -6.60
N ASP A 614 8.91 23.18 -6.98
CA ASP A 614 9.21 22.71 -8.34
C ASP A 614 8.35 23.42 -9.41
N VAL A 615 8.94 23.62 -10.59
CA VAL A 615 8.31 24.35 -11.69
C VAL A 615 7.08 23.61 -12.21
N GLY A 616 5.94 24.31 -12.23
CA GLY A 616 4.65 23.78 -12.70
C GLY A 616 3.87 22.99 -11.65
N ALA A 617 4.29 23.00 -10.37
CA ALA A 617 3.48 22.45 -9.29
C ALA A 617 2.22 23.30 -9.04
N CYS A 618 1.08 22.64 -8.82
CA CYS A 618 -0.18 23.31 -8.53
C CYS A 618 -0.18 23.87 -7.10
N LEU A 619 0.22 25.13 -6.93
CA LEU A 619 0.18 25.80 -5.64
C LEU A 619 -1.24 26.29 -5.29
N PRO A 620 -1.62 26.27 -4.00
CA PRO A 620 -2.87 26.89 -3.59
C PRO A 620 -2.79 28.42 -3.71
N ALA A 621 -3.95 29.07 -3.69
CA ALA A 621 -4.04 30.54 -3.73
C ALA A 621 -3.20 31.19 -2.61
N GLU A 622 -2.80 32.45 -2.80
CA GLU A 622 -2.08 33.19 -1.76
C GLU A 622 -2.87 33.18 -0.45
N GLY A 623 -2.18 32.93 0.66
CA GLY A 623 -2.80 32.84 1.98
C GLY A 623 -1.94 32.11 2.99
N VAL A 624 -2.48 31.98 4.20
CA VAL A 624 -1.86 31.18 5.26
C VAL A 624 -2.68 29.92 5.48
N TYR A 625 -1.97 28.80 5.53
CA TYR A 625 -2.51 27.46 5.68
C TYR A 625 -1.91 26.78 6.90
N ALA A 626 -2.65 25.85 7.50
CA ALA A 626 -2.11 24.86 8.42
C ALA A 626 -1.76 23.59 7.65
N GLY A 627 -0.67 22.94 8.01
CA GLY A 627 -0.23 21.74 7.32
C GLY A 627 0.93 21.02 8.00
N PHE A 628 1.59 20.18 7.22
CA PHE A 628 2.79 19.44 7.64
C PHE A 628 3.92 19.63 6.65
N VAL A 629 5.14 19.76 7.17
CA VAL A 629 6.38 19.67 6.39
C VAL A 629 6.99 18.31 6.67
N VAL A 630 7.08 17.48 5.63
CA VAL A 630 7.72 16.17 5.69
C VAL A 630 9.19 16.32 5.33
N VAL A 631 10.04 15.94 6.28
CA VAL A 631 11.50 15.96 6.16
C VAL A 631 11.99 14.52 6.09
N GLY A 632 12.66 14.16 4.99
CA GLY A 632 13.38 12.89 4.85
C GLY A 632 14.85 13.04 5.24
N SER A 633 15.55 11.92 5.46
CA SER A 633 17.01 11.91 5.63
C SER A 633 17.67 12.49 4.37
N ALA A 634 18.14 13.73 4.47
CA ALA A 634 19.15 14.26 3.58
C ALA A 634 20.52 13.68 3.99
N LEU A 635 21.24 13.13 3.01
CA LEU A 635 22.69 12.87 3.07
C LEU A 635 23.16 11.75 4.04
N GLY A 636 23.13 10.51 3.55
CA GLY A 636 24.26 9.58 3.70
C GLY A 636 24.68 9.13 5.10
N THR A 637 23.91 9.37 6.15
CA THR A 637 24.14 8.82 7.49
C THR A 637 22.94 7.98 7.94
N ASP A 638 23.25 6.95 8.72
CA ASP A 638 22.39 5.79 9.00
C ASP A 638 20.96 6.14 9.47
N HIS A 639 19.98 5.54 8.80
CA HIS A 639 18.68 5.09 9.34
C HIS A 639 17.76 6.07 10.10
N VAL A 640 17.77 7.37 9.80
CA VAL A 640 16.73 8.28 10.34
C VAL A 640 15.48 8.28 9.44
N GLY A 641 14.34 7.88 10.00
CA GLY A 641 13.06 7.83 9.32
C GLY A 641 12.51 9.19 8.89
N GLU A 642 11.50 9.19 8.00
CA GLU A 642 10.77 10.42 7.64
C GLU A 642 10.00 10.97 8.85
N VAL A 643 10.07 12.28 9.09
CA VAL A 643 9.35 12.96 10.17
C VAL A 643 8.46 14.06 9.59
N ALA A 644 7.23 14.14 10.06
CA ALA A 644 6.26 15.17 9.67
C ALA A 644 6.11 16.21 10.77
N TYR A 645 6.51 17.45 10.50
CA TYR A 645 6.40 18.57 11.44
C TYR A 645 5.15 19.40 11.17
N PRO A 646 4.28 19.64 12.18
CA PRO A 646 3.18 20.58 12.05
C PRO A 646 3.71 21.97 11.68
N ALA A 647 3.06 22.65 10.75
CA ALA A 647 3.52 23.94 10.27
C ALA A 647 2.39 24.93 9.95
N ALA A 648 2.67 26.21 10.19
CA ALA A 648 1.94 27.31 9.58
C ALA A 648 2.65 27.68 8.26
N ILE A 649 1.93 27.64 7.15
CA ILE A 649 2.47 27.75 5.79
C ILE A 649 1.93 29.01 5.13
N ASN A 650 2.81 29.93 4.79
CA ASN A 650 2.52 31.14 4.05
C ASN A 650 2.83 30.91 2.57
N VAL A 651 1.83 31.08 1.70
CA VAL A 651 1.96 30.98 0.25
C VAL A 651 1.75 32.37 -0.33
N GLY A 652 2.74 32.88 -1.08
CA GLY A 652 2.63 34.18 -1.73
C GLY A 652 3.74 34.46 -2.73
N LYS A 653 3.54 35.43 -3.61
CA LYS A 653 4.62 35.95 -4.45
C LYS A 653 5.38 37.04 -3.69
N PRO A 654 6.73 36.99 -3.59
CA PRO A 654 7.48 38.12 -3.07
C PRO A 654 7.22 39.32 -3.98
N ARG A 655 6.86 40.48 -3.40
CA ARG A 655 6.96 41.73 -4.14
C ARG A 655 8.45 41.98 -4.38
N SER A 656 8.87 42.00 -5.65
CA SER A 656 10.22 42.45 -5.98
C SER A 656 10.35 43.95 -5.64
N PHE A 657 11.58 44.42 -5.44
CA PHE A 657 11.85 45.85 -5.22
C PHE A 657 11.74 46.67 -6.51
N SER A 658 11.62 46.02 -7.68
CA SER A 658 11.41 46.64 -8.98
C SER A 658 9.90 46.81 -9.23
N PRO A 659 9.38 48.03 -9.42
CA PRO A 659 7.98 48.22 -9.79
C PRO A 659 7.67 47.47 -11.11
N GLY A 660 6.87 46.40 -11.02
CA GLY A 660 6.41 45.64 -12.19
C GLY A 660 7.01 44.23 -12.36
N GLU A 661 7.95 43.80 -11.51
CA GLU A 661 8.42 42.40 -11.50
C GLU A 661 7.69 41.61 -10.39
N GLU A 662 6.87 40.63 -10.77
CA GLU A 662 6.37 39.62 -9.83
C GLU A 662 7.52 38.66 -9.50
N GLY A 663 7.85 38.48 -8.22
CA GLY A 663 8.83 37.46 -7.81
C GLY A 663 8.31 36.05 -8.05
N GLU A 664 9.21 35.07 -8.15
CA GLU A 664 8.84 33.66 -8.24
C GLU A 664 7.96 33.25 -7.04
N PRO A 665 6.96 32.36 -7.22
CA PRO A 665 6.13 31.85 -6.14
C PRO A 665 7.00 31.35 -4.98
N PHE A 666 6.70 31.82 -3.78
CA PHE A 666 7.47 31.52 -2.58
C PHE A 666 6.59 30.88 -1.52
N LEU A 667 7.12 29.87 -0.85
CA LEU A 667 6.46 29.15 0.23
C LEU A 667 7.33 29.26 1.49
N GLU A 668 6.75 29.76 2.57
CA GLU A 668 7.41 29.88 3.87
C GLU A 668 6.66 29.05 4.91
N ALA A 669 7.32 28.08 5.53
CA ALA A 669 6.73 27.21 6.53
C ALA A 669 7.40 27.43 7.89
N THR A 670 6.62 27.80 8.90
CA THR A 670 7.05 27.86 10.30
C THR A 670 6.82 26.50 10.95
N LEU A 671 7.88 25.75 11.23
CA LEU A 671 7.81 24.38 11.75
C LEU A 671 7.72 24.37 13.29
N LEU A 672 6.78 23.61 13.83
CA LEU A 672 6.62 23.41 15.28
C LEU A 672 7.41 22.18 15.74
N GLY A 673 8.24 22.35 16.76
CA GLY A 673 9.01 21.27 17.40
C GLY A 673 10.19 20.75 16.56
N PHE A 674 10.57 21.45 15.49
CA PHE A 674 11.79 21.19 14.75
C PHE A 674 12.98 21.90 15.39
N GLU A 675 14.14 21.26 15.40
CA GLU A 675 15.42 21.84 15.80
C GLU A 675 16.48 21.40 14.77
N GLY A 676 17.29 22.34 14.29
CA GLY A 676 18.37 22.07 13.34
C GLY A 676 18.31 22.93 12.08
N ASP A 677 18.97 22.44 11.03
CA ASP A 677 19.10 23.09 9.73
C ASP A 677 18.52 22.20 8.62
N LEU A 678 17.72 22.81 7.73
CA LEU A 678 17.12 22.15 6.58
C LEU A 678 17.65 22.68 5.24
N TYR A 679 18.59 23.62 5.21
CA TYR A 679 19.07 24.20 3.94
C TYR A 679 19.58 23.13 2.99
N GLY A 680 19.10 23.17 1.74
CA GLY A 680 19.38 22.18 0.70
C GLY A 680 18.59 20.88 0.81
N ALA A 681 17.80 20.68 1.88
CA ALA A 681 16.94 19.51 2.00
C ALA A 681 15.76 19.60 1.03
N VAL A 682 15.42 18.47 0.42
CA VAL A 682 14.16 18.30 -0.31
C VAL A 682 13.07 17.99 0.70
N VAL A 683 12.00 18.77 0.69
CA VAL A 683 10.87 18.63 1.60
C VAL A 683 9.56 18.51 0.82
N ARG A 684 8.55 17.91 1.45
CA ARG A 684 7.18 17.92 0.93
C ARG A 684 6.29 18.69 1.89
N VAL A 685 5.53 19.64 1.36
CA VAL A 685 4.66 20.53 2.15
C VAL A 685 3.22 20.16 1.87
N ALA A 686 2.55 19.56 2.86
CA ALA A 686 1.16 19.12 2.79
C ALA A 686 0.21 20.16 3.39
N PHE A 687 -0.81 20.56 2.64
CA PHE A 687 -1.79 21.58 3.03
C PHE A 687 -3.05 20.94 3.61
N VAL A 688 -3.30 21.16 4.91
CA VAL A 688 -4.43 20.56 5.63
C VAL A 688 -5.63 21.49 5.62
N ARG A 689 -5.45 22.76 6.00
CA ARG A 689 -6.56 23.70 6.19
C ARG A 689 -6.16 25.13 5.84
N TRP A 690 -7.07 25.89 5.24
CA TRP A 690 -6.91 27.33 5.07
C TRP A 690 -7.17 28.06 6.40
N LEU A 691 -6.29 29.01 6.75
CA LEU A 691 -6.41 29.81 7.98
C LEU A 691 -6.89 31.23 7.70
N ARG A 692 -6.27 31.92 6.73
CA ARG A 692 -6.60 33.31 6.40
C ARG A 692 -6.03 33.77 5.06
N GLU A 693 -6.56 34.88 4.58
CA GLU A 693 -6.07 35.62 3.43
C GLU A 693 -4.73 36.34 3.72
N PRO A 694 -3.93 36.66 2.67
CA PRO A 694 -2.78 37.55 2.80
C PRO A 694 -3.22 38.95 3.22
N ARG A 695 -2.43 39.62 4.06
CA ARG A 695 -2.69 41.00 4.44
C ARG A 695 -1.39 41.73 4.80
N THR A 696 -1.40 43.04 4.59
CA THR A 696 -0.36 43.94 5.09
C THR A 696 -0.64 44.31 6.55
N PHE A 697 0.41 44.45 7.35
CA PHE A 697 0.28 44.80 8.76
C PHE A 697 0.72 46.25 9.00
N PRO A 698 -0.04 47.04 9.78
CA PRO A 698 0.31 48.43 10.08
C PRO A 698 1.41 48.55 11.14
N SER A 699 1.74 47.48 11.87
CA SER A 699 2.82 47.44 12.86
C SER A 699 3.41 46.03 13.03
N LEU A 700 4.63 45.97 13.59
CA LEU A 700 5.30 44.72 13.95
C LEU A 700 4.50 43.94 15.01
N ASP A 701 3.96 44.63 16.03
CA ASP A 701 3.13 44.00 17.08
C ASP A 701 1.87 43.33 16.51
N GLU A 702 1.27 43.90 15.46
CA GLU A 702 0.12 43.29 14.80
C GLU A 702 0.52 42.07 13.98
N LEU A 703 1.64 42.16 13.24
CA LEU A 703 2.21 41.02 12.53
C LEU A 703 2.49 39.86 13.49
N GLU A 704 3.18 40.15 14.60
CA GLU A 704 3.54 39.17 15.62
C GLU A 704 2.31 38.46 16.19
N ARG A 705 1.31 39.24 16.66
CA ARG A 705 0.09 38.69 17.24
C ARG A 705 -0.64 37.75 16.28
N VAL A 706 -0.68 38.08 15.00
CA VAL A 706 -1.36 37.28 13.98
C VAL A 706 -0.56 36.04 13.62
N VAL A 707 0.77 36.14 13.49
CA VAL A 707 1.64 34.99 13.25
C VAL A 707 1.56 34.01 14.43
N LEU A 708 1.69 34.50 15.66
CA LEU A 708 1.55 33.68 16.87
C LEU A 708 0.15 33.06 17.00
N GLY A 709 -0.89 33.75 16.54
CA GLY A 709 -2.25 33.21 16.45
C GLY A 709 -2.34 32.00 15.52
N ASN A 710 -1.74 32.07 14.33
CA ASN A 710 -1.71 30.94 13.38
C ASN A 710 -0.92 29.77 13.96
N VAL A 711 0.24 30.03 14.55
CA VAL A 711 1.07 29.01 15.22
C VAL A 711 0.32 28.37 16.39
N SER A 712 -0.43 29.15 17.17
CA SER A 712 -1.25 28.63 18.27
C SER A 712 -2.38 27.74 17.78
N TRP A 713 -3.02 28.10 16.66
CA TRP A 713 -4.04 27.25 16.03
C TRP A 713 -3.45 25.91 15.57
N VAL A 714 -2.30 25.95 14.88
CA VAL A 714 -1.59 24.74 14.43
C VAL A 714 -1.20 23.88 15.62
N ARG A 715 -0.64 24.49 16.68
CA ARG A 715 -0.25 23.79 17.91
C ARG A 715 -1.43 23.07 18.54
N ALA A 716 -2.56 23.77 18.68
CA ALA A 716 -3.75 23.23 19.32
C ALA A 716 -4.46 22.16 18.48
N THR A 717 -4.32 22.20 17.15
CA THR A 717 -5.11 21.36 16.24
C THR A 717 -4.31 20.22 15.59
N LEU A 718 -3.07 20.47 15.18
CA LEU A 718 -2.21 19.51 14.45
C LEU A 718 -1.07 18.94 15.31
N GLY A 719 -0.79 19.56 16.46
CA GLY A 719 0.23 19.13 17.41
C GLY A 719 1.44 20.07 17.51
N GLU A 720 2.33 19.78 18.45
CA GLU A 720 3.48 20.63 18.81
C GLU A 720 4.85 20.04 18.46
N ARG A 721 4.91 18.78 17.99
CA ARG A 721 6.14 18.04 17.74
C ARG A 721 6.06 17.27 16.42
N GLY A 722 7.22 16.91 15.89
CA GLY A 722 7.31 16.03 14.72
C GLY A 722 6.75 14.63 15.00
N VAL A 723 6.04 14.08 14.03
CA VAL A 723 5.50 12.71 14.06
C VAL A 723 6.36 11.82 13.18
N GLU A 724 6.93 10.75 13.76
CA GLU A 724 7.69 9.75 13.00
C GLU A 724 6.76 9.02 12.03
N LEU A 725 7.05 9.11 10.73
CA LEU A 725 6.30 8.43 9.70
C LEU A 725 6.75 6.99 9.53
N SER A 726 8.00 6.62 9.80
CA SER A 726 8.43 5.22 9.83
C SER A 726 8.15 4.56 11.18
N GLY A 727 7.67 3.31 11.20
CA GLY A 727 7.82 2.51 12.41
C GLY A 727 9.32 2.29 12.64
N ARG A 728 9.82 2.54 13.86
CA ARG A 728 11.22 2.24 14.22
C ARG A 728 11.57 0.85 13.69
N ARG A 729 12.45 0.78 12.69
CA ARG A 729 13.16 -0.46 12.41
C ARG A 729 14.20 -0.56 13.52
N ALA A 730 13.90 -1.41 14.50
CA ALA A 730 14.89 -1.85 15.49
C ALA A 730 15.95 -2.71 14.83
#